data_AF-A0A2V8JVE3-F1
#
_entry.id   AF-A0A2V8JVE3-F1
#
_cell.length_a   1.000
_cell.length_b   1.000
_cell.length_c   1.000
_cell.angle_alpha   90.00
_cell.angle_beta   90.00
_cell.angle_gamma   90.00
#
_symmetry.space_group_name_H-M   'P 1'
#
loop_
_entity.id
_entity.type
_entity.pdbx_description
1 polymer ?
#
loop_
_entity_poly.entity_id
_entity_poly.type
_entity_poly.pdbx_seq_one_letter_code
_entity_poly.pdbx_strand_id
1 'polypeptide(L)'
;ASQAGTVQITLHDANGGTLHTRSVALARFQPFSLRLGDANDDDNIDLVSLSADVQISASITSKLSGGRDIAVTNAVPILGAPSDLLFPFAPIGAQGSSNWTTFIGVSNLAAASQTVSIIFTPDGGAPVTIQRTLAPRASLGDSVGRLFDLSANVLTAGWLRVYGSGPLAGVVAYQDSAAGSLATVPSQSVGANRFFFGHIASLAPWYTGVALLNTNPVAASVEVFAIDSSGQLVGSPATFSLAGGSRRSALLSELVPQVLQRSVDGGFVFVRTTNGISLYGFELFGHSIFPILANVQGFALSSTSTFAPPSGGGTTAPITLDRVTFTDGTNSKGQFRPQDTIVYVATVTNSSGASVSGQMTYDVKDPRGQVMLTTSTSLTLPVGSIDLPFSSFIPSNALNGQYTLTATLSYQKQTVTKSGVFDVTGGTTTPGLVQEAPFSTSTLDLFRVAFRPGDVARFVVLTSNFVSPVADAALNYQLIGPGGFIAGIGSLSYAVSSGLSSRTIDVTLPASSPLGIYAFFARLTAGGTTSSKGTAITIAPASSTETADVDTVFVTDSDGVPRAGFTPGSNTRLYVSRLSLFAVTTPATIRYTVTGPNSSSVADQQLAVNLTTGQSLGFLPLGLSSSAVTGTYTFQATLTYLDNTSTTKTSTLSTQFTVANIPPILTRSISVRRLHVADYNFVARTLYSPGEFISLTRTVYSTFTTSVAGTVRYLVMLGQNTAFDRSFDTTFFPGVNTSFLLLSGSSSLPAGTYTFNLTATAQGQQSTSSTSFLFTGPPAPTLNFDRFAGDAKSSSAEDKQTQKQVQETTFDLSVEDGSDSTQYYDVRGRWLRGNRK
;
A
#
# COMPACT_ATOMS: atom_id res chain seq x y z
N ALA A 1 25.64 13.73 5.01
CA ALA A 1 26.31 14.39 3.86
C ALA A 1 26.82 13.29 2.94
N SER A 2 26.40 13.24 1.68
CA SER A 2 26.92 12.25 0.72
C SER A 2 28.23 12.74 0.11
N GLN A 3 29.21 11.85 0.05
CA GLN A 3 30.56 12.14 -0.47
C GLN A 3 30.79 11.33 -1.75
N ALA A 4 31.61 11.86 -2.65
CA ALA A 4 32.16 11.11 -3.78
C ALA A 4 33.61 10.78 -3.43
N GLY A 5 34.08 9.59 -3.81
CA GLY A 5 35.41 9.11 -3.42
C GLY A 5 35.84 7.88 -4.22
N THR A 6 37.01 7.35 -3.89
CA THR A 6 37.57 6.14 -4.50
C THR A 6 37.73 5.05 -3.45
N VAL A 7 37.27 3.84 -3.78
CA VAL A 7 37.44 2.65 -2.95
C VAL A 7 38.42 1.70 -3.62
N GLN A 8 39.45 1.30 -2.89
CA GLN A 8 40.35 0.20 -3.23
C GLN A 8 39.80 -1.10 -2.62
N ILE A 9 39.52 -2.08 -3.47
CA ILE A 9 39.07 -3.43 -3.10
C ILE A 9 40.25 -4.37 -3.34
N THR A 10 40.84 -4.91 -2.27
CA THR A 10 41.97 -5.84 -2.37
C THR A 10 41.56 -7.22 -1.89
N LEU A 11 41.79 -8.22 -2.74
CA LEU A 11 41.50 -9.64 -2.53
C LEU A 11 42.77 -10.34 -2.04
N HIS A 12 42.65 -11.17 -1.01
CA HIS A 12 43.75 -11.97 -0.46
C HIS A 12 43.39 -13.45 -0.39
N ASP A 13 44.40 -14.29 -0.56
CA ASP A 13 44.33 -15.73 -0.30
C ASP A 13 44.38 -16.04 1.22
N ALA A 14 44.15 -17.31 1.59
CA ALA A 14 44.22 -17.78 2.98
C ALA A 14 45.55 -17.45 3.70
N ASN A 15 46.66 -17.32 2.97
CA ASN A 15 47.99 -17.04 3.54
C ASN A 15 48.28 -15.54 3.67
N GLY A 16 47.35 -14.66 3.24
CA GLY A 16 47.50 -13.21 3.25
C GLY A 16 48.23 -12.66 2.02
N GLY A 17 48.48 -13.50 1.01
CA GLY A 17 48.99 -13.09 -0.29
C GLY A 17 47.93 -12.27 -1.04
N THR A 18 48.32 -11.12 -1.57
CA THR A 18 47.42 -10.31 -2.39
C THR A 18 47.25 -10.95 -3.76
N LEU A 19 46.01 -11.28 -4.10
CA LEU A 19 45.62 -11.78 -5.42
C LEU A 19 45.48 -10.61 -6.39
N HIS A 20 44.57 -9.68 -6.08
CA HIS A 20 44.27 -8.52 -6.92
C HIS A 20 43.82 -7.29 -6.12
N THR A 21 44.05 -6.10 -6.68
CA THR A 21 43.50 -4.83 -6.18
C THR A 21 42.73 -4.12 -7.29
N ARG A 22 41.50 -3.69 -6.99
CA ARG A 22 40.61 -2.98 -7.91
C ARG A 22 40.26 -1.60 -7.34
N SER A 23 40.31 -0.58 -8.19
CA SER A 23 39.95 0.79 -7.84
C SER A 23 38.57 1.13 -8.40
N VAL A 24 37.65 1.57 -7.55
CA VAL A 24 36.27 1.90 -7.92
C VAL A 24 35.94 3.33 -7.51
N ALA A 25 35.42 4.12 -8.44
CA ALA A 25 34.91 5.46 -8.14
C ALA A 25 33.45 5.37 -7.65
N LEU A 26 33.16 6.00 -6.51
CA LEU A 26 31.80 6.12 -5.96
C LEU A 26 31.26 7.53 -6.20
N ALA A 27 30.12 7.62 -6.89
CA ALA A 27 29.37 8.86 -7.06
C ALA A 27 28.42 9.09 -5.87
N ARG A 28 28.01 10.35 -5.66
CA ARG A 28 27.09 10.72 -4.58
C ARG A 28 25.76 9.97 -4.75
N PHE A 29 25.27 9.38 -3.66
CA PHE A 29 24.01 8.63 -3.58
C PHE A 29 23.91 7.39 -4.48
N GLN A 30 25.02 6.88 -5.02
CA GLN A 30 25.01 5.67 -5.82
C GLN A 30 25.62 4.49 -5.06
N PRO A 31 24.85 3.42 -4.76
CA PRO A 31 25.43 2.17 -4.30
C PRO A 31 26.22 1.51 -5.44
N PHE A 32 27.25 0.75 -5.07
CA PHE A 32 28.05 -0.04 -6.01
C PHE A 32 28.03 -1.51 -5.59
N SER A 33 27.89 -2.41 -6.54
CA SER A 33 27.98 -3.86 -6.33
C SER A 33 29.00 -4.46 -7.27
N LEU A 34 29.77 -5.42 -6.74
CA LEU A 34 30.77 -6.16 -7.50
C LEU A 34 30.60 -7.65 -7.18
N ARG A 35 30.50 -8.45 -8.23
CA ARG A 35 30.57 -9.91 -8.12
C ARG A 35 32.03 -10.34 -8.09
N LEU A 36 32.37 -11.23 -7.16
CA LEU A 36 33.70 -11.84 -7.01
C LEU A 36 33.59 -13.32 -7.41
N GLY A 37 34.59 -13.88 -8.09
CA GLY A 37 34.67 -15.32 -8.39
C GLY A 37 34.11 -15.78 -9.75
N ASP A 38 34.01 -14.90 -10.75
CA ASP A 38 33.56 -15.25 -12.11
C ASP A 38 34.70 -15.32 -13.15
N ALA A 39 35.93 -14.95 -12.77
CA ALA A 39 37.11 -15.00 -13.63
C ALA A 39 38.14 -16.00 -13.05
N ASN A 40 38.92 -16.67 -13.90
CA ASN A 40 40.02 -17.56 -13.48
C ASN A 40 41.05 -16.89 -12.54
N ASP A 41 41.02 -15.57 -12.47
CA ASP A 41 41.87 -14.70 -11.63
C ASP A 41 41.33 -14.52 -10.19
N ASP A 42 40.07 -14.89 -9.92
CA ASP A 42 39.38 -14.70 -8.63
C ASP A 42 39.19 -16.01 -7.84
N ASP A 43 39.92 -17.07 -8.19
CA ASP A 43 39.91 -18.33 -7.44
C ASP A 43 40.66 -18.18 -6.10
N ASN A 44 40.17 -18.84 -5.04
CA ASN A 44 40.78 -18.86 -3.68
C ASN A 44 40.78 -17.52 -2.92
N ILE A 45 39.70 -16.74 -3.04
CA ILE A 45 39.50 -15.55 -2.19
C ILE A 45 39.08 -16.00 -0.78
N ASP A 46 39.89 -15.68 0.22
CA ASP A 46 39.56 -15.92 1.63
C ASP A 46 39.31 -14.62 2.41
N LEU A 47 39.91 -13.49 1.98
CA LEU A 47 39.72 -12.19 2.62
C LEU A 47 39.57 -11.07 1.59
N VAL A 48 38.56 -10.21 1.80
CA VAL A 48 38.37 -8.96 1.06
C VAL A 48 38.63 -7.79 2.00
N SER A 49 39.54 -6.90 1.59
CA SER A 49 39.87 -5.68 2.33
C SER A 49 39.50 -4.44 1.51
N LEU A 50 39.02 -3.41 2.20
CA LEU A 50 38.56 -2.17 1.60
C LEU A 50 39.34 -0.99 2.19
N SER A 51 39.80 -0.09 1.34
CA SER A 51 40.36 1.21 1.75
C SER A 51 39.69 2.31 0.92
N ALA A 52 39.28 3.39 1.57
CA ALA A 52 38.59 4.48 0.90
C ALA A 52 39.03 5.83 1.48
N ASP A 53 38.99 6.86 0.65
CA ASP A 53 39.18 8.27 1.04
C ASP A 53 37.90 8.90 1.60
N VAL A 54 36.80 8.15 1.62
CA VAL A 54 35.48 8.52 2.13
C VAL A 54 34.97 7.47 3.12
N GLN A 55 34.04 7.86 3.99
CA GLN A 55 33.35 6.89 4.85
C GLN A 55 32.45 5.98 4.00
N ILE A 56 32.62 4.67 4.17
CA ILE A 56 31.84 3.66 3.48
C ILE A 56 31.26 2.64 4.47
N SER A 57 30.09 2.10 4.12
CA SER A 57 29.56 0.87 4.69
C SER A 57 29.56 -0.18 3.58
N ALA A 58 30.01 -1.39 3.90
CA ALA A 58 30.09 -2.48 2.94
C ALA A 58 29.60 -3.80 3.57
N SER A 59 29.06 -4.65 2.73
CA SER A 59 28.63 -6.00 3.07
C SER A 59 28.96 -6.95 1.94
N ILE A 60 29.26 -8.20 2.27
CA ILE A 60 29.43 -9.27 1.28
C ILE A 60 28.29 -10.27 1.42
N THR A 61 27.79 -10.74 0.28
CA THR A 61 26.82 -11.82 0.19
C THR A 61 27.52 -13.08 -0.29
N SER A 62 27.38 -14.19 0.44
CA SER A 62 28.03 -15.45 0.10
C SER A 62 27.05 -16.61 0.17
N LYS A 63 27.18 -17.56 -0.73
CA LYS A 63 26.45 -18.83 -0.70
C LYS A 63 27.44 -19.96 -0.41
N LEU A 64 27.21 -20.72 0.66
CA LEU A 64 28.02 -21.90 0.97
C LEU A 64 27.57 -23.11 0.15
N SER A 65 28.48 -24.05 -0.06
CA SER A 65 28.18 -25.30 -0.76
C SER A 65 27.05 -26.07 -0.05
N GLY A 66 26.12 -26.62 -0.84
CA GLY A 66 24.92 -27.30 -0.32
C GLY A 66 23.85 -26.36 0.26
N GLY A 67 24.11 -25.05 0.36
CA GLY A 67 23.12 -24.06 0.78
C GLY A 67 22.10 -23.75 -0.31
N ARG A 68 20.85 -23.51 0.07
CA ARG A 68 19.80 -22.89 -0.77
C ARG A 68 19.60 -21.41 -0.45
N ASP A 69 20.10 -20.97 0.71
CA ASP A 69 20.04 -19.59 1.22
C ASP A 69 21.36 -18.83 1.00
N ILE A 70 21.36 -17.52 1.25
CA ILE A 70 22.52 -16.61 1.10
C ILE A 70 22.82 -15.96 2.45
N ALA A 71 24.08 -15.99 2.87
CA ALA A 71 24.53 -15.24 4.04
C ALA A 71 24.97 -13.83 3.68
N VAL A 72 24.78 -12.89 4.62
CA VAL A 72 25.26 -11.51 4.51
C VAL A 72 26.10 -11.16 5.73
N THR A 73 27.33 -10.70 5.49
CA THR A 73 28.23 -10.21 6.54
C THR A 73 28.67 -8.79 6.25
N ASN A 74 28.62 -7.93 7.27
CA ASN A 74 29.10 -6.55 7.19
C ASN A 74 30.62 -6.50 7.35
N ALA A 75 31.25 -5.53 6.69
CA ALA A 75 32.68 -5.28 6.84
C ALA A 75 33.03 -4.80 8.26
N VAL A 76 34.16 -5.27 8.78
CA VAL A 76 34.68 -4.87 10.10
C VAL A 76 35.76 -3.79 9.90
N PRO A 77 35.63 -2.59 10.51
CA PRO A 77 36.69 -1.60 10.48
C PRO A 77 37.97 -2.12 11.16
N ILE A 78 39.13 -1.92 10.53
CA ILE A 78 40.43 -2.31 11.12
C ILE A 78 40.73 -1.48 12.37
N LEU A 79 40.39 -0.19 12.35
CA LEU A 79 40.57 0.69 13.49
C LEU A 79 39.59 0.31 14.61
N GLY A 80 40.12 -0.09 15.76
CA GLY A 80 39.31 -0.52 16.91
C GLY A 80 38.84 -1.97 16.84
N ALA A 81 39.33 -2.76 15.87
CA ALA A 81 39.02 -4.18 15.81
C ALA A 81 39.52 -4.91 17.08
N PRO A 82 38.71 -5.79 17.68
CA PRO A 82 39.05 -6.49 18.92
C PRO A 82 40.09 -7.59 18.69
N SER A 83 40.80 -7.98 19.75
CA SER A 83 41.69 -9.15 19.76
C SER A 83 41.05 -10.38 20.40
N ASP A 84 39.80 -10.28 20.85
CA ASP A 84 39.02 -11.34 21.50
C ASP A 84 37.60 -11.34 20.93
N LEU A 85 37.22 -12.46 20.33
CA LEU A 85 36.00 -12.67 19.56
C LEU A 85 35.20 -13.79 20.24
N LEU A 86 33.94 -13.52 20.55
CA LEU A 86 33.02 -14.48 21.15
C LEU A 86 31.86 -14.77 20.20
N PHE A 87 31.54 -16.05 20.08
CA PHE A 87 30.37 -16.54 19.36
C PHE A 87 29.50 -17.35 20.33
N PRO A 88 28.33 -16.83 20.75
CA PRO A 88 27.52 -17.41 21.82
C PRO A 88 26.95 -18.81 21.53
N PHE A 89 27.03 -19.29 20.29
CA PHE A 89 26.48 -20.57 19.87
C PHE A 89 27.31 -21.18 18.73
N ALA A 90 27.48 -22.50 18.77
CA ALA A 90 28.11 -23.29 17.71
C ALA A 90 27.54 -24.71 17.74
N PRO A 91 26.43 -24.98 17.03
CA PRO A 91 25.87 -26.32 16.89
C PRO A 91 26.57 -27.10 15.76
N ILE A 92 26.77 -28.40 15.99
CA ILE A 92 27.26 -29.39 15.03
C ILE A 92 26.39 -30.64 15.16
N GLY A 93 25.89 -31.15 14.04
CA GLY A 93 25.21 -32.43 13.93
C GLY A 93 23.68 -32.37 13.88
N ALA A 94 23.06 -33.55 13.81
CA ALA A 94 21.64 -33.70 13.56
C ALA A 94 20.74 -33.41 14.78
N GLN A 95 19.67 -32.63 14.57
CA GLN A 95 18.62 -32.37 15.55
C GLN A 95 17.24 -32.38 14.87
N GLY A 96 16.42 -33.39 15.16
CA GLY A 96 15.13 -33.56 14.48
C GLY A 96 15.33 -33.72 12.97
N SER A 97 14.70 -32.86 12.17
CA SER A 97 14.85 -32.81 10.71
C SER A 97 16.02 -31.95 10.22
N SER A 98 16.69 -31.22 11.11
CA SER A 98 17.81 -30.33 10.78
C SER A 98 19.14 -31.03 10.96
N ASN A 99 20.14 -30.62 10.16
CA ASN A 99 21.52 -31.04 10.34
C ASN A 99 22.46 -29.83 10.35
N TRP A 100 22.92 -29.47 11.54
CA TRP A 100 23.63 -28.22 11.78
C TRP A 100 25.12 -28.36 11.49
N THR A 101 25.69 -27.37 10.81
CA THR A 101 27.13 -27.18 10.70
C THR A 101 27.46 -25.72 11.00
N THR A 102 28.39 -25.50 11.92
CA THR A 102 28.97 -24.17 12.17
C THR A 102 30.27 -24.04 11.38
N PHE A 103 30.36 -23.04 10.51
CA PHE A 103 31.60 -22.59 9.88
C PHE A 103 32.14 -21.38 10.64
N ILE A 104 33.46 -21.28 10.74
CA ILE A 104 34.13 -20.12 11.31
C ILE A 104 35.12 -19.54 10.30
N GLY A 105 35.07 -18.21 10.15
CA GLY A 105 36.06 -17.42 9.44
C GLY A 105 36.76 -16.47 10.41
N VAL A 106 38.09 -16.47 10.44
CA VAL A 106 38.91 -15.57 11.27
C VAL A 106 40.02 -14.97 10.42
N SER A 107 40.25 -13.67 10.51
CA SER A 107 41.30 -12.96 9.78
C SER A 107 42.21 -12.18 10.71
N ASN A 108 43.51 -12.22 10.44
CA ASN A 108 44.51 -11.41 11.12
C ASN A 108 44.57 -10.01 10.52
N LEU A 109 44.14 -9.00 11.28
CA LEU A 109 44.18 -7.60 10.87
C LEU A 109 45.47 -6.88 11.31
N ALA A 110 46.34 -7.55 12.06
CA ALA A 110 47.62 -7.00 12.48
C ALA A 110 48.62 -6.97 11.32
N ALA A 111 49.58 -6.04 11.40
CA ALA A 111 50.70 -5.96 10.45
C ALA A 111 51.78 -7.04 10.70
N ALA A 112 51.65 -7.83 11.77
CA ALA A 112 52.56 -8.91 12.13
C ALA A 112 51.81 -10.25 12.23
N SER A 113 52.55 -11.35 12.02
CA SER A 113 52.02 -12.69 12.27
C SER A 113 51.65 -12.83 13.75
N GLN A 114 50.53 -13.49 14.04
CA GLN A 114 50.13 -13.79 15.41
C GLN A 114 49.58 -15.22 15.54
N THR A 115 49.79 -15.79 16.72
CA THR A 115 49.15 -17.05 17.10
C THR A 115 47.75 -16.76 17.62
N VAL A 116 46.77 -17.28 16.90
CA VAL A 116 45.34 -17.19 17.22
C VAL A 116 44.93 -18.48 17.92
N SER A 117 44.38 -18.35 19.12
CA SER A 117 43.80 -19.46 19.87
C SER A 117 42.30 -19.51 19.60
N ILE A 118 41.78 -20.68 19.22
CA ILE A 118 40.37 -20.93 18.95
C ILE A 118 39.93 -21.97 19.97
N ILE A 119 38.98 -21.61 20.82
CA ILE A 119 38.45 -22.44 21.90
C ILE A 119 37.01 -22.81 21.58
N PHE A 120 36.71 -24.10 21.60
CA PHE A 120 35.34 -24.60 21.63
C PHE A 120 35.01 -25.08 23.04
N THR A 121 33.99 -24.50 23.64
CA THR A 121 33.47 -24.91 24.95
C THR A 121 32.12 -25.61 24.73
N PRO A 122 32.06 -26.96 24.82
CA PRO A 122 30.79 -27.68 24.69
C PRO A 122 29.89 -27.44 25.90
N ASP A 123 28.57 -27.62 25.72
CA ASP A 123 27.58 -27.53 26.82
C ASP A 123 27.83 -28.55 27.95
N GLY A 124 28.53 -29.63 27.63
CA GLY A 124 29.04 -30.61 28.59
C GLY A 124 30.45 -31.04 28.19
N GLY A 125 31.39 -30.96 29.12
CA GLY A 125 32.80 -31.29 28.89
C GLY A 125 33.74 -30.12 29.17
N ALA A 126 35.04 -30.37 29.02
CA ALA A 126 36.07 -29.34 29.16
C ALA A 126 36.26 -28.55 27.86
N PRO A 127 36.63 -27.26 27.91
CA PRO A 127 37.00 -26.49 26.72
C PRO A 127 38.17 -27.13 25.97
N VAL A 128 38.04 -27.22 24.64
CA VAL A 128 39.11 -27.69 23.75
C VAL A 128 39.72 -26.48 23.05
N THR A 129 41.04 -26.37 23.06
CA THR A 129 41.78 -25.26 22.43
C THR A 129 42.62 -25.78 21.28
N ILE A 130 42.51 -25.12 20.14
CA ILE A 130 43.47 -25.24 19.04
C ILE A 130 44.18 -23.90 18.81
N GLN A 131 45.37 -23.96 18.24
CA GLN A 131 46.12 -22.77 17.85
C GLN A 131 46.45 -22.80 16.36
N ARG A 132 46.41 -21.62 15.74
CA ARG A 132 46.82 -21.39 14.35
C ARG A 132 47.66 -20.13 14.29
N THR A 133 48.78 -20.17 13.57
CA THR A 133 49.58 -18.98 13.30
C THR A 133 49.11 -18.37 12.01
N LEU A 134 48.60 -17.13 12.07
CA LEU A 134 48.15 -16.39 10.89
C LEU A 134 49.17 -15.31 10.56
N ALA A 135 49.67 -15.30 9.31
CA ALA A 135 50.46 -14.20 8.77
C ALA A 135 49.63 -12.90 8.70
N PRO A 136 50.25 -11.72 8.49
CA PRO A 136 49.49 -10.49 8.26
C PRO A 136 48.50 -10.69 7.10
N ARG A 137 47.23 -10.30 7.29
CA ARG A 137 46.14 -10.44 6.30
C ARG A 137 45.77 -11.89 5.94
N ALA A 138 46.36 -12.88 6.60
CA ALA A 138 45.96 -14.27 6.46
C ALA A 138 44.63 -14.53 7.17
N SER A 139 43.91 -15.53 6.68
CA SER A 139 42.62 -15.94 7.23
C SER A 139 42.50 -17.45 7.32
N LEU A 140 41.69 -17.90 8.27
CA LEU A 140 41.29 -19.28 8.46
C LEU A 140 39.79 -19.38 8.22
N GLY A 141 39.37 -20.26 7.31
CA GLY A 141 37.98 -20.65 7.11
C GLY A 141 37.83 -22.17 7.18
N ASP A 142 37.06 -22.70 8.13
CA ASP A 142 36.73 -24.13 8.18
C ASP A 142 35.46 -24.40 9.00
N SER A 143 34.98 -25.65 8.99
CA SER A 143 33.91 -26.08 9.90
C SER A 143 34.46 -26.36 11.29
N VAL A 144 33.70 -25.97 12.31
CA VAL A 144 34.02 -26.27 13.72
C VAL A 144 34.14 -27.78 13.93
N GLY A 145 33.34 -28.57 13.21
CA GLY A 145 33.42 -30.03 13.25
C GLY A 145 34.80 -30.57 12.85
N ARG A 146 35.41 -30.04 11.78
CA ARG A 146 36.76 -30.46 11.37
C ARG A 146 37.85 -29.91 12.27
N LEU A 147 37.71 -28.66 12.72
CA LEU A 147 38.72 -28.02 13.58
C LEU A 147 38.90 -28.72 14.93
N PHE A 148 37.85 -29.36 15.44
CA PHE A 148 37.81 -30.00 16.75
C PHE A 148 37.48 -31.49 16.71
N ASP A 149 37.57 -32.12 15.53
CA ASP A 149 37.27 -33.55 15.31
C ASP A 149 35.90 -34.01 15.88
N LEU A 150 34.87 -33.17 15.73
CA LEU A 150 33.51 -33.43 16.20
C LEU A 150 32.70 -34.22 15.17
N SER A 151 31.94 -35.20 15.65
CA SER A 151 31.06 -36.02 14.81
C SER A 151 29.83 -35.24 14.36
N ALA A 152 29.55 -35.23 13.04
CA ALA A 152 28.31 -34.69 12.49
C ALA A 152 27.06 -35.56 12.80
N ASN A 153 27.26 -36.78 13.34
CA ASN A 153 26.16 -37.70 13.65
C ASN A 153 25.62 -37.53 15.07
N VAL A 154 26.28 -36.73 15.91
CA VAL A 154 25.87 -36.48 17.30
C VAL A 154 25.74 -34.98 17.49
N LEU A 155 24.55 -34.52 17.89
CA LEU A 155 24.35 -33.12 18.22
C LEU A 155 25.30 -32.70 19.34
N THR A 156 26.29 -31.91 18.98
CA THR A 156 27.22 -31.27 19.89
C THR A 156 27.02 -29.78 19.75
N ALA A 157 26.75 -29.09 20.86
CA ALA A 157 26.54 -27.67 20.84
C ALA A 157 27.34 -27.00 21.96
N GLY A 158 27.80 -25.79 21.70
CA GLY A 158 28.69 -25.07 22.59
C GLY A 158 28.83 -23.61 22.16
N TRP A 159 29.91 -22.97 22.55
CA TRP A 159 30.27 -21.61 22.15
C TRP A 159 31.75 -21.52 21.79
N LEU A 160 32.11 -20.51 21.00
CA LEU A 160 33.49 -20.30 20.55
C LEU A 160 34.08 -19.02 21.13
N ARG A 161 35.36 -19.08 21.49
CA ARG A 161 36.20 -17.90 21.75
C ARG A 161 37.41 -17.94 20.84
N VAL A 162 37.71 -16.83 20.19
CA VAL A 162 38.91 -16.68 19.38
C VAL A 162 39.67 -15.48 19.87
N TYR A 163 40.92 -15.66 20.27
CA TYR A 163 41.74 -14.53 20.70
C TYR A 163 43.18 -14.65 20.21
N GLY A 164 43.80 -13.49 20.04
CA GLY A 164 45.18 -13.35 19.60
C GLY A 164 45.87 -12.18 20.29
N SER A 165 47.13 -11.96 19.95
CA SER A 165 47.92 -10.84 20.47
C SER A 165 47.66 -9.51 19.75
N GLY A 166 46.93 -9.52 18.63
CA GLY A 166 46.59 -8.34 17.83
C GLY A 166 45.14 -8.34 17.33
N PRO A 167 44.74 -7.30 16.57
CA PRO A 167 43.37 -7.15 16.09
C PRO A 167 42.95 -8.28 15.12
N LEU A 168 41.72 -8.73 15.28
CA LEU A 168 41.10 -9.81 14.51
C LEU A 168 39.75 -9.35 13.95
N ALA A 169 39.34 -9.96 12.84
CA ALA A 169 37.94 -10.01 12.41
C ALA A 169 37.49 -11.47 12.41
N GLY A 170 36.24 -11.72 12.76
CA GLY A 170 35.69 -13.05 12.65
C GLY A 170 34.18 -13.09 12.49
N VAL A 171 33.73 -14.18 11.88
CA VAL A 171 32.33 -14.47 11.59
C VAL A 171 32.13 -15.97 11.76
N VAL A 172 30.94 -16.36 12.24
CA VAL A 172 30.49 -17.75 12.14
C VAL A 172 29.29 -17.82 11.22
N ALA A 173 29.14 -18.92 10.48
CA ALA A 173 27.95 -19.19 9.70
C ALA A 173 27.28 -20.47 10.22
N TYR A 174 26.00 -20.39 10.56
CA TYR A 174 25.19 -21.56 10.88
C TYR A 174 24.48 -22.02 9.62
N GLN A 175 24.78 -23.24 9.20
CA GLN A 175 24.12 -23.90 8.09
C GLN A 175 23.27 -25.04 8.62
N ASP A 176 21.99 -25.10 8.20
CA ASP A 176 21.24 -26.34 8.24
C ASP A 176 21.38 -27.01 6.87
N SER A 177 22.20 -28.04 6.77
CA SER A 177 22.45 -28.72 5.49
C SER A 177 21.28 -29.55 5.02
N ALA A 178 20.32 -29.90 5.90
CA ALA A 178 19.13 -30.64 5.52
C ALA A 178 18.10 -29.71 4.84
N ALA A 179 17.82 -28.56 5.45
CA ALA A 179 16.94 -27.54 4.85
C ALA A 179 17.63 -26.80 3.70
N GLY A 180 18.93 -26.50 3.86
CA GLY A 180 19.71 -25.61 3.00
C GLY A 180 19.75 -24.15 3.51
N SER A 181 19.30 -23.88 4.74
CA SER A 181 19.29 -22.54 5.32
C SER A 181 20.68 -22.09 5.79
N LEU A 182 20.94 -20.78 5.81
CA LEU A 182 22.25 -20.24 6.15
C LEU A 182 22.15 -18.84 6.78
N ALA A 183 22.80 -18.62 7.92
CA ALA A 183 22.93 -17.28 8.51
C ALA A 183 24.33 -17.05 9.08
N THR A 184 24.90 -15.85 8.88
CA THR A 184 26.19 -15.43 9.44
C THR A 184 26.03 -14.54 10.67
N VAL A 185 26.67 -14.92 11.77
CA VAL A 185 26.68 -14.16 13.02
C VAL A 185 28.04 -13.47 13.20
N PRO A 186 28.07 -12.14 13.39
CA PRO A 186 29.31 -11.43 13.66
C PRO A 186 29.84 -11.76 15.06
N SER A 187 31.16 -11.67 15.22
CA SER A 187 31.81 -11.81 16.53
C SER A 187 31.40 -10.71 17.51
N GLN A 188 31.35 -11.05 18.80
CA GLN A 188 31.13 -10.09 19.89
C GLN A 188 32.40 -9.95 20.74
N SER A 189 32.71 -8.74 21.20
CA SER A 189 33.89 -8.48 22.06
C SER A 189 33.56 -7.71 23.33
N VAL A 190 32.35 -7.18 23.43
CA VAL A 190 31.86 -6.43 24.59
C VAL A 190 30.51 -7.00 25.01
N GLY A 191 30.44 -7.50 26.25
CA GLY A 191 29.19 -7.97 26.84
C GLY A 191 28.34 -6.80 27.37
N ALA A 192 27.06 -7.06 27.59
CA ALA A 192 26.13 -6.10 28.16
C ALA A 192 25.21 -6.77 29.20
N ASN A 193 24.83 -6.04 30.23
CA ASN A 193 23.85 -6.49 31.23
C ASN A 193 22.42 -6.04 30.92
N ARG A 194 22.24 -5.24 29.86
CA ARG A 194 20.97 -4.76 29.29
C ARG A 194 21.12 -4.65 27.77
N PHE A 195 20.26 -5.31 26.99
CA PHE A 195 20.28 -5.23 25.53
C PHE A 195 18.94 -5.62 24.90
N PHE A 196 18.75 -5.27 23.63
CA PHE A 196 17.58 -5.65 22.84
C PHE A 196 17.93 -6.54 21.65
N PHE A 197 16.96 -7.35 21.24
CA PHE A 197 16.90 -7.98 19.93
C PHE A 197 15.71 -7.41 19.15
N GLY A 198 15.93 -7.14 17.86
CA GLY A 198 15.10 -6.19 17.11
C GLY A 198 13.79 -6.73 16.55
N HIS A 199 13.53 -8.04 16.61
CA HIS A 199 12.38 -8.59 15.88
C HIS A 199 11.86 -9.91 16.46
N ILE A 200 10.57 -9.95 16.78
CA ILE A 200 9.88 -11.21 17.16
C ILE A 200 9.12 -11.79 15.96
N ALA A 201 9.54 -12.97 15.49
CA ALA A 201 8.82 -13.81 14.55
C ALA A 201 8.54 -15.19 15.18
N SER A 202 7.39 -15.39 15.81
CA SER A 202 7.08 -16.60 16.58
C SER A 202 5.81 -17.31 16.12
N LEU A 203 5.06 -16.73 15.18
CA LEU A 203 3.85 -17.37 14.64
C LEU A 203 4.21 -18.33 13.51
N ALA A 204 3.62 -19.52 13.54
CA ALA A 204 3.85 -20.52 12.51
C ALA A 204 3.58 -19.94 11.10
N PRO A 205 4.47 -20.17 10.13
CA PRO A 205 5.60 -21.11 10.15
C PRO A 205 6.94 -20.56 10.67
N TRP A 206 6.99 -19.32 11.15
CA TRP A 206 8.20 -18.66 11.66
C TRP A 206 8.51 -19.04 13.11
N TYR A 207 9.78 -18.94 13.47
CA TYR A 207 10.25 -19.07 14.84
C TYR A 207 11.38 -18.10 15.15
N THR A 208 11.46 -17.69 16.41
CA THR A 208 12.52 -16.84 16.96
C THR A 208 13.26 -17.64 18.02
N GLY A 209 14.57 -17.75 17.90
CA GLY A 209 15.49 -18.32 18.88
C GLY A 209 16.34 -17.23 19.51
N VAL A 210 16.60 -17.35 20.81
CA VAL A 210 17.49 -16.46 21.56
C VAL A 210 18.63 -17.28 22.13
N ALA A 211 19.87 -16.84 21.91
CA ALA A 211 21.07 -17.43 22.46
C ALA A 211 21.79 -16.42 23.37
N LEU A 212 22.03 -16.81 24.62
CA LEU A 212 22.71 -16.01 25.63
C LEU A 212 23.93 -16.77 26.17
N LEU A 213 25.05 -16.08 26.34
CA LEU A 213 26.31 -16.62 26.86
C LEU A 213 26.78 -15.79 28.05
N ASN A 214 27.13 -16.49 29.14
CA ASN A 214 27.79 -15.91 30.30
C ASN A 214 29.24 -16.38 30.37
N THR A 215 30.20 -15.54 29.99
CA THR A 215 31.63 -15.88 30.09
C THR A 215 32.22 -15.60 31.47
N ASN A 216 31.44 -15.02 32.40
CA ASN A 216 31.91 -14.71 33.75
C ASN A 216 31.95 -15.99 34.60
N PRO A 217 32.78 -16.03 35.65
CA PRO A 217 32.81 -17.17 36.57
C PRO A 217 31.58 -17.23 37.49
N VAL A 218 30.79 -16.16 37.58
CA VAL A 218 29.61 -16.04 38.44
C VAL A 218 28.33 -16.19 37.62
N ALA A 219 27.32 -16.85 38.18
CA ALA A 219 26.01 -16.99 37.55
C ALA A 219 25.29 -15.64 37.37
N ALA A 220 24.61 -15.47 36.24
CA ALA A 220 23.79 -14.30 35.93
C ALA A 220 22.31 -14.56 36.24
N SER A 221 21.64 -13.62 36.91
CA SER A 221 20.19 -13.66 37.13
C SER A 221 19.50 -12.96 35.96
N VAL A 222 19.03 -13.72 34.98
CA VAL A 222 18.56 -13.23 33.68
C VAL A 222 17.05 -13.05 33.68
N GLU A 223 16.60 -11.95 33.08
CA GLU A 223 15.21 -11.70 32.74
C GLU A 223 15.07 -11.40 31.24
N VAL A 224 14.12 -12.07 30.57
CA VAL A 224 13.82 -11.92 29.15
C VAL A 224 12.38 -11.45 28.98
N PHE A 225 12.20 -10.29 28.36
CA PHE A 225 10.91 -9.64 28.11
C PHE A 225 10.63 -9.69 26.61
N ALA A 226 9.46 -10.18 26.22
CA ALA A 226 8.95 -10.00 24.86
C ALA A 226 8.03 -8.77 24.84
N ILE A 227 8.29 -7.82 23.95
CA ILE A 227 7.53 -6.58 23.84
C ILE A 227 6.98 -6.49 22.42
N ASP A 228 5.68 -6.26 22.26
CA ASP A 228 5.06 -6.19 20.93
C ASP A 228 5.38 -4.87 20.20
N SER A 229 4.94 -4.75 18.96
CA SER A 229 5.16 -3.56 18.12
C SER A 229 4.50 -2.29 18.67
N SER A 230 3.55 -2.42 19.61
CA SER A 230 2.93 -1.30 20.32
C SER A 230 3.66 -0.91 21.61
N GLY A 231 4.77 -1.58 21.93
CA GLY A 231 5.55 -1.32 23.13
C GLY A 231 4.98 -1.96 24.40
N GLN A 232 4.02 -2.89 24.26
CA GLN A 232 3.40 -3.58 25.40
C GLN A 232 4.07 -4.92 25.69
N LEU A 233 4.06 -5.31 26.97
CA LEU A 233 4.65 -6.58 27.40
C LEU A 233 3.78 -7.76 26.93
N VAL A 234 4.40 -8.72 26.25
CA VAL A 234 3.79 -9.98 25.85
C VAL A 234 4.00 -11.00 26.95
N GLY A 235 2.98 -11.25 27.76
CA GLY A 235 3.04 -12.23 28.86
C GLY A 235 3.92 -11.76 30.03
N SER A 236 4.34 -12.72 30.86
CA SER A 236 5.29 -12.47 31.95
C SER A 236 6.71 -12.64 31.45
N PRO A 237 7.69 -11.85 31.95
CA PRO A 237 9.08 -12.06 31.59
C PRO A 237 9.57 -13.42 32.06
N ALA A 238 10.37 -14.08 31.22
CA ALA A 238 11.07 -15.30 31.61
C ALA A 238 12.19 -14.94 32.57
N THR A 239 12.31 -15.67 33.68
CA THR A 239 13.40 -15.46 34.65
C THR A 239 14.14 -16.77 34.89
N PHE A 240 15.47 -16.72 34.90
CA PHE A 240 16.30 -17.90 35.16
C PHE A 240 17.72 -17.51 35.57
N SER A 241 18.43 -18.45 36.19
CA SER A 241 19.87 -18.34 36.44
C SER A 241 20.66 -18.95 35.27
N LEU A 242 21.66 -18.23 34.78
CA LEU A 242 22.60 -18.71 33.77
C LEU A 242 23.99 -18.86 34.41
N ALA A 243 24.43 -20.10 34.60
CA ALA A 243 25.70 -20.41 35.26
C ALA A 243 26.91 -19.75 34.56
N GLY A 244 27.98 -19.54 35.33
CA GLY A 244 29.22 -18.98 34.81
C GLY A 244 29.90 -19.93 33.83
N GLY A 245 30.44 -19.38 32.73
CA GLY A 245 31.04 -20.16 31.64
C GLY A 245 30.02 -20.93 30.78
N SER A 246 28.72 -20.76 31.01
CA SER A 246 27.66 -21.50 30.32
C SER A 246 26.86 -20.61 29.36
N ARG A 247 26.17 -21.27 28.41
CA ARG A 247 25.21 -20.62 27.51
C ARG A 247 23.80 -21.19 27.70
N ARG A 248 22.81 -20.47 27.16
CA ARG A 248 21.45 -20.96 26.98
C ARG A 248 20.95 -20.52 25.61
N SER A 249 20.46 -21.48 24.84
CA SER A 249 19.73 -21.22 23.60
C SER A 249 18.35 -21.84 23.70
N ALA A 250 17.32 -21.07 23.36
CA ALA A 250 15.93 -21.51 23.42
C ALA A 250 15.10 -20.76 22.38
N LEU A 251 13.98 -21.35 21.95
CA LEU A 251 12.96 -20.58 21.24
C LEU A 251 12.39 -19.51 22.17
N LEU A 252 12.08 -18.34 21.64
CA LEU A 252 11.40 -17.29 22.41
C LEU A 252 10.05 -17.81 22.94
N SER A 253 9.38 -18.68 22.21
CA SER A 253 8.16 -19.37 22.65
C SER A 253 8.37 -20.37 23.80
N GLU A 254 9.59 -20.85 24.03
CA GLU A 254 9.90 -21.67 25.21
C GLU A 254 10.15 -20.80 26.45
N LEU A 255 10.65 -19.58 26.26
CA LEU A 255 10.89 -18.62 27.33
C LEU A 255 9.60 -17.85 27.69
N VAL A 256 8.87 -17.39 26.69
CA VAL A 256 7.65 -16.58 26.80
C VAL A 256 6.56 -17.19 25.91
N PRO A 257 5.86 -18.26 26.33
CA PRO A 257 4.90 -19.00 25.50
C PRO A 257 3.77 -18.14 24.90
N GLN A 258 3.45 -17.01 25.55
CA GLN A 258 2.40 -16.09 25.11
C GLN A 258 2.70 -15.43 23.76
N VAL A 259 3.94 -15.47 23.26
CA VAL A 259 4.25 -15.01 21.90
C VAL A 259 3.52 -15.81 20.83
N LEU A 260 3.18 -17.08 21.09
CA LEU A 260 2.40 -17.93 20.18
C LEU A 260 0.91 -17.58 20.14
N GLN A 261 0.41 -16.80 21.10
CA GLN A 261 -1.00 -16.41 21.21
C GLN A 261 -1.30 -15.09 20.49
N ARG A 262 -0.30 -14.53 19.80
CA ARG A 262 -0.41 -13.27 19.09
C ARG A 262 -1.06 -13.50 17.72
N SER A 263 -1.69 -12.46 17.17
CA SER A 263 -2.25 -12.49 15.82
C SER A 263 -1.26 -12.06 14.74
N VAL A 264 -0.21 -11.32 15.12
CA VAL A 264 0.85 -10.84 14.22
C VAL A 264 2.22 -10.90 14.89
N ASP A 265 3.23 -11.17 14.07
CA ASP A 265 4.64 -11.01 14.41
C ASP A 265 5.03 -9.52 14.52
N GLY A 266 6.20 -9.23 15.07
CA GLY A 266 6.74 -7.89 15.29
C GLY A 266 6.99 -7.53 16.75
N GLY A 267 7.57 -6.36 16.99
CA GLY A 267 8.07 -5.98 18.32
C GLY A 267 9.52 -6.43 18.54
N PHE A 268 9.98 -6.42 19.78
CA PHE A 268 11.38 -6.62 20.15
C PHE A 268 11.52 -7.38 21.47
N VAL A 269 12.67 -8.02 21.68
CA VAL A 269 13.00 -8.71 22.93
C VAL A 269 13.94 -7.84 23.74
N PHE A 270 13.67 -7.66 25.03
CA PHE A 270 14.59 -7.00 25.97
C PHE A 270 15.14 -8.02 26.95
N VAL A 271 16.46 -7.99 27.16
CA VAL A 271 17.13 -8.85 28.15
C VAL A 271 17.86 -7.98 29.15
N ARG A 272 17.76 -8.32 30.43
CA ARG A 272 18.63 -7.76 31.47
C ARG A 272 19.10 -8.81 32.45
N THR A 273 20.20 -8.51 33.14
CA THR A 273 20.60 -9.24 34.35
C THR A 273 20.37 -8.39 35.58
N THR A 274 19.69 -8.93 36.59
CA THR A 274 19.38 -8.18 37.82
C THR A 274 20.57 -8.06 38.78
N ASN A 275 21.59 -8.92 38.63
CA ASN A 275 22.82 -8.89 39.40
C ASN A 275 24.01 -8.25 38.66
N GLY A 276 23.76 -7.56 37.54
CA GLY A 276 24.75 -6.75 36.83
C GLY A 276 25.81 -7.53 36.02
N ILE A 277 25.70 -8.84 35.90
CA ILE A 277 26.62 -9.68 35.14
C ILE A 277 26.44 -9.46 33.62
N SER A 278 27.50 -9.12 32.91
CA SER A 278 27.41 -8.88 31.46
C SER A 278 27.30 -10.19 30.68
N LEU A 279 26.40 -10.21 29.70
CA LEU A 279 26.17 -11.34 28.80
C LEU A 279 26.49 -10.98 27.35
N TYR A 280 26.67 -12.01 26.53
CA TYR A 280 26.73 -11.94 25.08
C TYR A 280 25.50 -12.62 24.52
N GLY A 281 24.99 -12.18 23.37
CA GLY A 281 23.82 -12.83 22.80
C GLY A 281 23.43 -12.37 21.41
N PHE A 282 22.66 -13.22 20.75
CA PHE A 282 22.05 -12.93 19.45
C PHE A 282 20.67 -13.60 19.38
N GLU A 283 19.86 -13.07 18.49
CA GLU A 283 18.57 -13.62 18.09
C GLU A 283 18.72 -14.25 16.71
N LEU A 284 18.07 -15.40 16.50
CA LEU A 284 17.99 -16.11 15.24
C LEU A 284 16.51 -16.23 14.87
N PHE A 285 16.13 -15.89 13.64
CA PHE A 285 14.79 -16.14 13.14
C PHE A 285 14.86 -17.05 11.92
N GLY A 286 13.93 -18.01 11.88
CA GLY A 286 13.90 -19.01 10.83
C GLY A 286 12.49 -19.42 10.46
N HIS A 287 12.40 -20.14 9.35
CA HIS A 287 11.15 -20.66 8.81
C HIS A 287 11.16 -22.19 8.90
N SER A 288 10.07 -22.79 9.37
CA SER A 288 9.99 -24.26 9.56
C SER A 288 9.85 -25.05 8.24
N ILE A 289 9.35 -24.40 7.18
CA ILE A 289 9.13 -25.01 5.85
C ILE A 289 10.19 -24.62 4.80
N PHE A 290 10.59 -23.35 4.74
CA PHE A 290 11.51 -22.83 3.72
C PHE A 290 12.92 -22.67 4.28
N PRO A 291 13.96 -22.74 3.43
CA PRO A 291 15.35 -22.66 3.86
C PRO A 291 15.75 -21.21 4.17
N ILE A 292 15.17 -20.64 5.23
CA ILE A 292 15.36 -19.24 5.61
C ILE A 292 15.92 -19.20 7.02
N LEU A 293 17.09 -18.58 7.17
CA LEU A 293 17.65 -18.19 8.45
C LEU A 293 18.19 -16.77 8.39
N ALA A 294 17.96 -16.00 9.45
CA ALA A 294 18.61 -14.72 9.64
C ALA A 294 18.81 -14.46 11.15
N ASN A 295 19.68 -13.51 11.47
CA ASN A 295 20.06 -13.25 12.86
C ASN A 295 20.29 -11.77 13.11
N VAL A 296 20.25 -11.40 14.38
CA VAL A 296 20.53 -10.06 14.87
C VAL A 296 21.35 -10.17 16.16
N GLN A 297 22.49 -9.49 16.22
CA GLN A 297 23.25 -9.36 17.46
C GLN A 297 22.49 -8.52 18.49
N GLY A 298 22.62 -8.83 19.77
CA GLY A 298 22.06 -8.00 20.84
C GLY A 298 22.62 -6.58 20.85
N PHE A 299 21.74 -5.58 20.81
CA PHE A 299 22.11 -4.18 20.89
C PHE A 299 22.23 -3.74 22.35
N ALA A 300 23.46 -3.49 22.81
CA ALA A 300 23.75 -3.04 24.15
C ALA A 300 23.09 -1.69 24.47
N LEU A 301 22.43 -1.63 25.62
CA LEU A 301 21.91 -0.38 26.18
C LEU A 301 22.98 0.30 27.03
N SER A 302 23.19 1.60 26.80
CA SER A 302 24.03 2.41 27.68
C SER A 302 23.55 2.33 29.12
N SER A 303 24.49 2.37 30.07
CA SER A 303 24.20 2.52 31.50
C SER A 303 23.40 3.78 31.82
N THR A 304 23.49 4.81 30.97
CA THR A 304 22.72 6.06 31.08
C THR A 304 21.30 5.97 30.53
N SER A 305 20.92 4.85 29.91
CA SER A 305 19.56 4.69 29.37
C SER A 305 18.52 4.56 30.48
N THR A 306 17.50 5.41 30.40
CA THR A 306 16.32 5.42 31.28
C THR A 306 15.28 4.36 30.92
N PHE A 307 15.51 3.57 29.87
CA PHE A 307 14.55 2.55 29.44
C PHE A 307 14.29 1.52 30.55
N ALA A 308 13.04 1.43 30.99
CA ALA A 308 12.55 0.34 31.82
C ALA A 308 11.53 -0.47 31.01
N PRO A 309 11.57 -1.82 31.02
CA PRO A 309 10.53 -2.60 30.39
C PRO A 309 9.18 -2.30 31.07
N PRO A 310 8.06 -2.31 30.33
CA PRO A 310 6.74 -2.10 30.92
C PRO A 310 6.51 -3.06 32.09
N SER A 311 6.09 -2.53 33.23
CA SER A 311 5.72 -3.36 34.39
C SER A 311 4.37 -4.00 34.11
N GLY A 312 4.34 -5.35 34.02
CA GLY A 312 3.11 -6.11 33.91
C GLY A 312 2.27 -5.99 35.20
N GLY A 313 1.34 -5.04 35.21
CA GLY A 313 0.35 -4.85 36.27
C GLY A 313 -0.81 -4.03 35.73
N GLY A 314 -1.96 -4.67 35.53
CA GLY A 314 -3.12 -4.09 34.83
C GLY A 314 -3.81 -2.95 35.59
N THR A 315 -4.39 -2.03 34.82
CA THR A 315 -5.84 -1.73 34.72
C THR A 315 -5.97 -0.55 33.74
N THR A 316 -5.85 -0.80 32.44
CA THR A 316 -6.22 0.22 31.45
C THR A 316 -7.73 0.42 31.53
N ALA A 317 -8.16 1.67 31.69
CA ALA A 317 -9.57 2.03 31.56
C ALA A 317 -10.13 1.40 30.27
N PRO A 318 -11.36 0.84 30.32
CA PRO A 318 -11.86 -0.03 29.27
C PRO A 318 -11.87 0.70 27.93
N ILE A 319 -11.43 0.01 26.88
CA ILE A 319 -11.84 0.37 25.53
C ILE A 319 -13.26 -0.14 25.37
N THR A 320 -14.18 0.77 25.05
CA THR A 320 -15.59 0.47 24.91
C THR A 320 -16.01 0.56 23.45
N LEU A 321 -16.95 -0.29 23.06
CA LEU A 321 -17.72 -0.12 21.84
C LEU A 321 -19.04 0.53 22.23
N ASP A 322 -19.12 1.84 22.04
CA ASP A 322 -20.17 2.67 22.66
C ASP A 322 -21.51 2.45 21.97
N ARG A 323 -21.49 2.50 20.64
CA ARG A 323 -22.67 2.36 19.79
C ARG A 323 -22.31 1.77 18.44
N VAL A 324 -23.31 1.13 17.83
CA VAL A 324 -23.34 0.83 16.41
C VAL A 324 -24.52 1.57 15.79
N THR A 325 -24.27 2.24 14.68
CA THR A 325 -25.29 2.99 13.94
C THR A 325 -25.21 2.64 12.47
N PHE A 326 -26.29 2.90 11.75
CA PHE A 326 -26.42 2.60 10.33
C PHE A 326 -26.73 3.90 9.60
N THR A 327 -26.05 4.14 8.48
CA THR A 327 -26.31 5.30 7.62
C THR A 327 -26.38 4.89 6.16
N ASP A 328 -26.98 5.71 5.32
CA ASP A 328 -26.88 5.59 3.85
C ASP A 328 -25.63 6.28 3.28
N GLY A 329 -24.66 6.61 4.13
CA GLY A 329 -23.45 7.38 3.82
C GLY A 329 -23.59 8.88 4.07
N THR A 330 -24.79 9.39 4.30
CA THR A 330 -25.02 10.80 4.68
C THR A 330 -25.96 10.95 5.87
N ASN A 331 -27.00 10.13 5.96
CA ASN A 331 -28.03 10.20 6.99
C ASN A 331 -28.11 8.90 7.78
N SER A 332 -28.25 9.02 9.11
CA SER A 332 -28.55 7.88 9.97
C SER A 332 -29.93 7.32 9.63
N LYS A 333 -30.01 6.01 9.42
CA LYS A 333 -31.22 5.33 8.93
C LYS A 333 -31.29 3.92 9.49
N GLY A 334 -32.44 3.54 10.06
CA GLY A 334 -32.68 2.19 10.58
C GLY A 334 -33.40 1.25 9.61
N GLN A 335 -33.89 1.76 8.48
CA GLN A 335 -34.65 1.00 7.50
C GLN A 335 -34.02 1.12 6.12
N PHE A 336 -33.76 0.00 5.48
CA PHE A 336 -33.18 -0.10 4.16
C PHE A 336 -34.13 -0.84 3.22
N ARG A 337 -33.96 -0.65 1.92
CA ARG A 337 -34.58 -1.47 0.90
C ARG A 337 -33.51 -2.35 0.26
N PRO A 338 -33.90 -3.45 -0.42
CA PRO A 338 -32.98 -4.13 -1.32
C PRO A 338 -32.19 -3.11 -2.10
N GLN A 339 -30.90 -3.38 -2.19
CA GLN A 339 -29.91 -2.62 -2.93
C GLN A 339 -29.38 -1.36 -2.28
N ASP A 340 -30.07 -0.79 -1.30
CA ASP A 340 -29.57 0.41 -0.61
C ASP A 340 -28.09 0.23 -0.22
N THR A 341 -27.30 1.29 -0.41
CA THR A 341 -25.97 1.36 0.21
C THR A 341 -26.17 1.51 1.72
N ILE A 342 -25.36 0.80 2.49
CA ILE A 342 -25.39 0.85 3.94
C ILE A 342 -23.97 1.02 4.47
N VAL A 343 -23.80 1.95 5.40
CA VAL A 343 -22.56 2.14 6.17
C VAL A 343 -22.83 1.78 7.61
N TYR A 344 -22.15 0.74 8.08
CA TYR A 344 -22.11 0.31 9.46
C TYR A 344 -21.06 1.16 10.18
N VAL A 345 -21.46 1.89 11.21
CA VAL A 345 -20.53 2.75 11.98
C VAL A 345 -20.45 2.21 13.40
N ALA A 346 -19.27 1.79 13.81
CA ALA A 346 -19.00 1.44 15.20
C ALA A 346 -18.21 2.58 15.86
N THR A 347 -18.75 3.18 16.92
CA THR A 347 -18.02 4.17 17.72
C THR A 347 -17.25 3.44 18.81
N VAL A 348 -15.93 3.63 18.82
CA VAL A 348 -15.04 3.07 19.82
C VAL A 348 -14.44 4.20 20.64
N THR A 349 -14.48 4.08 21.97
CA THR A 349 -13.77 5.00 22.86
C THR A 349 -12.62 4.29 23.52
N ASN A 350 -11.41 4.77 23.23
CA ASN A 350 -10.18 4.31 23.87
C ASN A 350 -9.82 5.23 25.04
N SER A 351 -10.13 4.76 26.25
CA SER A 351 -9.82 5.45 27.50
C SER A 351 -8.48 5.02 28.11
N SER A 352 -7.72 4.15 27.44
CA SER A 352 -6.53 3.49 28.01
C SER A 352 -5.34 4.43 28.23
N GLY A 353 -5.43 5.69 27.81
CA GLY A 353 -4.35 6.68 27.91
C GLY A 353 -3.22 6.51 26.89
N ALA A 354 -3.28 5.46 26.06
CA ALA A 354 -2.35 5.22 24.96
C ALA A 354 -3.09 4.71 23.71
N SER A 355 -2.46 4.81 22.54
CA SER A 355 -3.01 4.18 21.33
C SER A 355 -2.93 2.66 21.44
N VAL A 356 -3.98 1.94 21.05
CA VAL A 356 -4.06 0.48 21.16
C VAL A 356 -4.38 -0.13 19.81
N SER A 357 -3.61 -1.13 19.39
CA SER A 357 -3.93 -1.91 18.20
C SER A 357 -4.96 -2.99 18.53
N GLY A 358 -5.91 -3.18 17.62
CA GLY A 358 -6.96 -4.20 17.74
C GLY A 358 -7.47 -4.64 16.36
N GLN A 359 -8.37 -5.61 16.39
CA GLN A 359 -9.10 -6.05 15.19
C GLN A 359 -10.58 -5.77 15.41
N MET A 360 -11.20 -5.03 14.48
CA MET A 360 -12.65 -4.87 14.43
C MET A 360 -13.23 -5.89 13.46
N THR A 361 -14.21 -6.64 13.93
CA THR A 361 -14.99 -7.59 13.12
C THR A 361 -16.44 -7.13 13.07
N TYR A 362 -17.03 -7.09 11.88
CA TYR A 362 -18.46 -6.86 11.67
C TYR A 362 -19.08 -8.15 11.18
N ASP A 363 -20.04 -8.69 11.94
CA ASP A 363 -20.84 -9.86 11.59
C ASP A 363 -22.29 -9.44 11.40
N VAL A 364 -22.84 -9.59 10.19
CA VAL A 364 -24.22 -9.25 9.86
C VAL A 364 -24.98 -10.54 9.63
N LYS A 365 -26.10 -10.70 10.33
CA LYS A 365 -27.03 -11.82 10.20
C LYS A 365 -28.35 -11.39 9.58
N ASP A 366 -28.91 -12.27 8.76
CA ASP A 366 -30.22 -12.12 8.15
C ASP A 366 -31.37 -12.35 9.18
N PRO A 367 -32.65 -12.15 8.79
CA PRO A 367 -33.80 -12.33 9.68
C PRO A 367 -34.00 -13.75 10.21
N ARG A 368 -33.29 -14.74 9.66
CA ARG A 368 -33.32 -16.14 10.10
C ARG A 368 -32.13 -16.47 11.01
N GLY A 369 -31.28 -15.50 11.31
CA GLY A 369 -30.07 -15.67 12.11
C GLY A 369 -28.89 -16.28 11.34
N GLN A 370 -28.96 -16.37 10.01
CA GLN A 370 -27.86 -16.87 9.19
C GLN A 370 -26.88 -15.74 8.88
N VAL A 371 -25.58 -16.06 8.85
CA VAL A 371 -24.53 -15.09 8.52
C VAL A 371 -24.71 -14.64 7.07
N MET A 372 -24.92 -13.34 6.89
CA MET A 372 -24.98 -12.68 5.59
C MET A 372 -23.61 -12.13 5.20
N LEU A 373 -22.86 -11.54 6.15
CA LEU A 373 -21.58 -10.90 5.87
C LEU A 373 -20.71 -10.94 7.12
N THR A 374 -19.47 -11.36 6.97
CA THR A 374 -18.45 -11.23 8.03
C THR A 374 -17.22 -10.57 7.41
N THR A 375 -16.73 -9.51 8.04
CA THR A 375 -15.48 -8.84 7.65
C THR A 375 -14.68 -8.44 8.87
N SER A 376 -13.36 -8.40 8.74
CA SER A 376 -12.46 -8.02 9.82
C SER A 376 -11.36 -7.10 9.31
N THR A 377 -11.05 -6.06 10.07
CA THR A 377 -9.97 -5.12 9.76
C THR A 377 -9.09 -4.89 10.98
N SER A 378 -7.77 -4.82 10.76
CA SER A 378 -6.80 -4.45 11.80
C SER A 378 -6.70 -2.94 11.87
N LEU A 379 -6.70 -2.37 13.06
CA LEU A 379 -6.71 -0.92 13.24
C LEU A 379 -5.93 -0.49 14.49
N THR A 380 -5.48 0.75 14.48
CA THR A 380 -4.88 1.41 15.63
C THR A 380 -5.87 2.43 16.19
N LEU A 381 -6.32 2.20 17.42
CA LEU A 381 -7.24 3.08 18.14
C LEU A 381 -6.45 4.20 18.82
N PRO A 382 -6.52 5.45 18.35
CA PRO A 382 -5.95 6.57 19.10
C PRO A 382 -6.70 6.75 20.43
N VAL A 383 -6.09 7.46 21.38
CA VAL A 383 -6.80 7.88 22.61
C VAL A 383 -8.00 8.76 22.24
N GLY A 384 -9.14 8.54 22.90
CA GLY A 384 -10.39 9.23 22.63
C GLY A 384 -11.38 8.41 21.80
N SER A 385 -12.41 9.08 21.30
CA SER A 385 -13.49 8.45 20.53
C SER A 385 -13.20 8.49 19.02
N ILE A 386 -13.43 7.38 18.33
CA ILE A 386 -13.29 7.25 16.88
C ILE A 386 -14.48 6.48 16.31
N ASP A 387 -15.02 6.98 15.20
CA ASP A 387 -15.99 6.26 14.38
C ASP A 387 -15.26 5.40 13.36
N LEU A 388 -15.62 4.13 13.32
CA LEU A 388 -15.08 3.13 12.39
C LEU A 388 -16.19 2.75 11.41
N PRO A 389 -16.24 3.39 10.22
CA PRO A 389 -17.18 3.04 9.19
C PRO A 389 -16.72 1.79 8.44
N PHE A 390 -17.67 0.90 8.15
CA PHE A 390 -17.53 -0.18 7.18
C PHE A 390 -18.73 -0.13 6.25
N SER A 391 -18.48 -0.14 4.96
CA SER A 391 -19.53 0.07 3.97
C SER A 391 -19.82 -1.18 3.15
N SER A 392 -21.10 -1.36 2.84
CA SER A 392 -21.63 -2.48 2.07
C SER A 392 -22.92 -2.06 1.36
N PHE A 393 -23.68 -3.03 0.88
CA PHE A 393 -24.98 -2.84 0.26
C PHE A 393 -25.97 -3.92 0.72
N ILE A 394 -27.26 -3.65 0.62
CA ILE A 394 -28.30 -4.64 0.84
C ILE A 394 -28.48 -5.47 -0.44
N PRO A 395 -28.44 -6.82 -0.42
CA PRO A 395 -28.61 -7.62 -1.63
C PRO A 395 -29.93 -7.37 -2.38
N SER A 396 -29.95 -7.60 -3.70
CA SER A 396 -31.18 -7.47 -4.52
C SER A 396 -32.27 -8.48 -4.14
N ASN A 397 -31.86 -9.67 -3.67
CA ASN A 397 -32.74 -10.71 -3.16
C ASN A 397 -32.85 -10.73 -1.62
N ALA A 398 -32.49 -9.64 -0.94
CA ALA A 398 -32.54 -9.55 0.52
C ALA A 398 -33.94 -9.91 1.05
N LEU A 399 -33.98 -10.72 2.11
CA LEU A 399 -35.21 -11.08 2.80
C LEU A 399 -35.80 -9.87 3.51
N ASN A 400 -37.14 -9.75 3.51
CA ASN A 400 -37.85 -8.82 4.39
C ASN A 400 -37.64 -9.20 5.85
N GLY A 401 -37.37 -8.21 6.69
CA GLY A 401 -37.28 -8.39 8.14
C GLY A 401 -36.08 -7.70 8.76
N GLN A 402 -35.83 -8.03 10.03
CA GLN A 402 -34.80 -7.43 10.83
C GLN A 402 -33.46 -8.15 10.66
N TYR A 403 -32.41 -7.40 10.33
CA TYR A 403 -31.03 -7.87 10.24
C TYR A 403 -30.29 -7.42 11.50
N THR A 404 -29.33 -8.24 11.93
CA THR A 404 -28.54 -7.95 13.13
C THR A 404 -27.08 -7.77 12.75
N LEU A 405 -26.52 -6.59 13.03
CA LEU A 405 -25.08 -6.37 13.04
C LEU A 405 -24.55 -6.68 14.45
N THR A 406 -23.43 -7.37 14.53
CA THR A 406 -22.60 -7.54 15.71
C THR A 406 -21.19 -7.04 15.38
N ALA A 407 -20.80 -5.92 15.97
CA ALA A 407 -19.45 -5.39 15.89
C ALA A 407 -18.65 -5.91 17.10
N THR A 408 -17.47 -6.45 16.85
CA THR A 408 -16.61 -7.08 17.85
C THR A 408 -15.21 -6.54 17.72
N LEU A 409 -14.76 -5.78 18.73
CA LEU A 409 -13.39 -5.32 18.84
C LEU A 409 -12.60 -6.29 19.72
N SER A 410 -11.56 -6.90 19.15
CA SER A 410 -10.59 -7.71 19.88
C SER A 410 -9.31 -6.89 20.12
N TYR A 411 -8.93 -6.69 21.38
CA TYR A 411 -7.73 -5.93 21.77
C TYR A 411 -7.12 -6.53 23.05
N GLN A 412 -5.79 -6.68 23.12
CA GLN A 412 -5.07 -7.12 24.33
C GLN A 412 -5.75 -8.28 25.11
N LYS A 413 -6.24 -9.31 24.39
CA LYS A 413 -7.00 -10.48 24.89
C LYS A 413 -8.42 -10.20 25.43
N GLN A 414 -8.87 -8.97 25.37
CA GLN A 414 -10.25 -8.60 25.63
C GLN A 414 -11.03 -8.54 24.32
N THR A 415 -12.33 -8.80 24.45
CA THR A 415 -13.28 -8.65 23.36
C THR A 415 -14.43 -7.81 23.85
N VAL A 416 -14.71 -6.71 23.18
CA VAL A 416 -15.92 -5.92 23.42
C VAL A 416 -16.80 -6.01 22.20
N THR A 417 -18.07 -6.33 22.43
CA THR A 417 -19.05 -6.55 21.38
C THR A 417 -20.23 -5.63 21.59
N LYS A 418 -20.77 -5.12 20.48
CA LYS A 418 -22.01 -4.37 20.46
C LYS A 418 -22.82 -4.79 19.26
N SER A 419 -24.12 -4.98 19.47
CA SER A 419 -25.04 -5.32 18.40
C SER A 419 -26.03 -4.20 18.15
N GLY A 420 -26.50 -4.12 16.92
CA GLY A 420 -27.55 -3.22 16.48
C GLY A 420 -28.37 -3.89 15.41
N VAL A 421 -29.58 -3.38 15.18
CA VAL A 421 -30.51 -3.94 14.21
C VAL A 421 -30.93 -2.90 13.19
N PHE A 422 -31.20 -3.37 11.98
CA PHE A 422 -31.82 -2.56 10.92
C PHE A 422 -32.85 -3.42 10.18
N ASP A 423 -33.89 -2.78 9.63
CA ASP A 423 -34.95 -3.47 8.92
C ASP A 423 -34.75 -3.35 7.41
N VAL A 424 -34.94 -4.45 6.68
CA VAL A 424 -35.06 -4.43 5.22
C VAL A 424 -36.53 -4.58 4.84
N THR A 425 -37.05 -3.64 4.06
CA THR A 425 -38.43 -3.68 3.52
C THR A 425 -38.46 -3.60 2.00
N GLY A 426 -39.46 -4.24 1.39
CA GLY A 426 -39.58 -4.35 -0.08
C GLY A 426 -38.67 -5.42 -0.70
N GLY A 427 -38.06 -6.27 0.12
CA GLY A 427 -37.33 -7.47 -0.27
C GLY A 427 -38.21 -8.69 -0.51
N THR A 428 -37.59 -9.86 -0.57
CA THR A 428 -38.27 -11.13 -0.81
C THR A 428 -38.75 -11.76 0.50
N THR A 429 -39.70 -12.69 0.41
CA THR A 429 -40.11 -13.52 1.56
C THR A 429 -39.53 -14.93 1.49
N THR A 430 -39.00 -15.31 0.32
CA THR A 430 -38.49 -16.65 0.05
C THR A 430 -36.97 -16.56 -0.16
N PRO A 431 -36.17 -17.37 0.55
CA PRO A 431 -34.73 -17.40 0.35
C PRO A 431 -34.37 -17.81 -1.07
N GLY A 432 -33.39 -17.13 -1.66
CA GLY A 432 -32.93 -17.40 -3.00
C GLY A 432 -31.42 -17.16 -3.14
N LEU A 433 -30.90 -17.56 -4.29
CA LEU A 433 -29.52 -17.31 -4.69
C LEU A 433 -29.55 -16.49 -5.97
N VAL A 434 -28.88 -15.34 -5.97
CA VAL A 434 -28.72 -14.51 -7.17
C VAL A 434 -27.28 -14.01 -7.25
N GLN A 435 -26.91 -13.50 -8.43
CA GLN A 435 -25.77 -12.61 -8.58
C GLN A 435 -26.25 -11.16 -8.62
N GLU A 436 -25.41 -10.26 -8.14
CA GLU A 436 -25.56 -8.82 -8.25
C GLU A 436 -24.82 -8.32 -9.51
N ALA A 437 -24.97 -7.03 -9.83
CA ALA A 437 -24.26 -6.41 -10.94
C ALA A 437 -22.73 -6.60 -10.80
N PRO A 438 -22.06 -7.21 -11.79
CA PRO A 438 -20.62 -7.37 -11.74
C PRO A 438 -19.91 -6.04 -11.96
N PHE A 439 -18.67 -5.95 -11.52
CA PHE A 439 -17.79 -4.83 -11.83
C PHE A 439 -16.41 -5.35 -12.24
N SER A 440 -15.59 -4.48 -12.83
CA SER A 440 -14.25 -4.85 -13.29
C SER A 440 -13.15 -4.19 -12.46
N THR A 441 -12.06 -4.92 -12.31
CA THR A 441 -10.84 -4.51 -11.63
C THR A 441 -9.62 -4.86 -12.48
N SER A 442 -8.47 -4.29 -12.12
CA SER A 442 -7.17 -4.82 -12.54
C SER A 442 -6.82 -6.11 -11.78
N THR A 443 -5.76 -6.79 -12.19
CA THR A 443 -5.22 -7.95 -11.47
C THR A 443 -4.69 -7.65 -10.06
N LEU A 444 -4.55 -6.36 -9.73
CA LEU A 444 -4.23 -5.85 -8.39
C LEU A 444 -5.49 -5.43 -7.59
N ASP A 445 -6.67 -5.87 -8.04
CA ASP A 445 -7.99 -5.63 -7.42
C ASP A 445 -8.42 -4.15 -7.32
N LEU A 446 -7.71 -3.24 -8.00
CA LEU A 446 -8.14 -1.86 -8.17
C LEU A 446 -9.27 -1.76 -9.20
N PHE A 447 -10.38 -1.10 -8.85
CA PHE A 447 -11.49 -0.83 -9.76
C PHE A 447 -11.00 -0.18 -11.06
N ARG A 448 -11.41 -0.74 -12.20
CA ARG A 448 -11.07 -0.22 -13.53
C ARG A 448 -12.19 -0.47 -14.50
N VAL A 449 -12.55 0.57 -15.26
CA VAL A 449 -13.56 0.51 -16.32
C VAL A 449 -12.96 0.60 -17.72
N ALA A 450 -11.64 0.82 -17.82
CA ALA A 450 -10.92 0.98 -19.06
C ALA A 450 -9.65 0.12 -19.08
N PHE A 451 -9.38 -0.47 -20.23
CA PHE A 451 -8.27 -1.40 -20.46
C PHE A 451 -7.64 -1.17 -21.83
N ARG A 452 -6.43 -1.67 -22.02
CA ARG A 452 -5.72 -1.72 -23.30
C ARG A 452 -5.86 -3.11 -23.94
N PRO A 453 -5.75 -3.24 -25.27
CA PRO A 453 -5.55 -4.53 -25.91
C PRO A 453 -4.32 -5.24 -25.31
N GLY A 454 -4.46 -6.51 -24.93
CA GLY A 454 -3.43 -7.29 -24.22
C GLY A 454 -3.54 -7.26 -22.69
N ASP A 455 -4.31 -6.34 -22.10
CA ASP A 455 -4.53 -6.33 -20.65
C ASP A 455 -5.37 -7.53 -20.20
N VAL A 456 -5.32 -7.80 -18.88
CA VAL A 456 -6.27 -8.72 -18.23
C VAL A 456 -7.34 -7.91 -17.52
N ALA A 457 -8.58 -8.04 -17.98
CA ALA A 457 -9.75 -7.51 -17.28
C ALA A 457 -10.26 -8.55 -16.28
N ARG A 458 -10.21 -8.24 -14.98
CA ARG A 458 -10.81 -9.06 -13.92
C ARG A 458 -12.24 -8.62 -13.69
N PHE A 459 -13.20 -9.51 -13.83
CA PHE A 459 -14.60 -9.26 -13.50
C PHE A 459 -14.92 -9.89 -12.15
N VAL A 460 -15.44 -9.10 -11.22
CA VAL A 460 -15.91 -9.55 -9.92
C VAL A 460 -17.42 -9.75 -10.01
N VAL A 461 -17.84 -11.02 -9.96
CA VAL A 461 -19.24 -11.42 -9.89
C VAL A 461 -19.60 -11.58 -8.42
N LEU A 462 -20.39 -10.66 -7.89
CA LEU A 462 -20.91 -10.71 -6.53
C LEU A 462 -22.13 -11.64 -6.48
N THR A 463 -22.21 -12.48 -5.45
CA THR A 463 -23.31 -13.41 -5.23
C THR A 463 -23.90 -13.26 -3.85
N SER A 464 -25.23 -13.35 -3.77
CA SER A 464 -26.01 -13.28 -2.54
C SER A 464 -26.83 -14.56 -2.39
N ASN A 465 -26.39 -15.43 -1.48
CA ASN A 465 -26.98 -16.74 -1.27
C ASN A 465 -27.70 -16.83 0.08
N PHE A 466 -29.02 -16.70 0.06
CA PHE A 466 -29.86 -16.96 1.24
C PHE A 466 -30.33 -18.43 1.31
N VAL A 467 -29.95 -19.29 0.37
CA VAL A 467 -30.20 -20.73 0.43
C VAL A 467 -29.12 -21.37 1.32
N SER A 468 -29.54 -22.22 2.25
CA SER A 468 -28.64 -22.93 3.17
C SER A 468 -28.83 -24.43 3.03
N PRO A 469 -27.75 -25.24 3.00
CA PRO A 469 -26.33 -24.86 2.98
C PRO A 469 -25.83 -24.45 1.57
N VAL A 470 -24.51 -24.22 1.45
CA VAL A 470 -23.74 -23.96 0.22
C VAL A 470 -24.37 -24.59 -1.03
N ALA A 471 -24.54 -23.80 -2.10
CA ALA A 471 -25.18 -24.26 -3.33
C ALA A 471 -24.17 -24.34 -4.48
N ASP A 472 -24.16 -25.46 -5.21
CA ASP A 472 -23.41 -25.56 -6.45
C ASP A 472 -24.05 -24.71 -7.55
N ALA A 473 -23.24 -23.86 -8.19
CA ALA A 473 -23.67 -22.98 -9.26
C ALA A 473 -22.80 -23.14 -10.50
N ALA A 474 -23.45 -23.04 -11.67
CA ALA A 474 -22.79 -22.94 -12.97
C ALA A 474 -22.85 -21.49 -13.45
N LEU A 475 -21.70 -20.89 -13.71
CA LEU A 475 -21.55 -19.52 -14.19
C LEU A 475 -21.02 -19.55 -15.62
N ASN A 476 -21.82 -19.08 -16.57
CA ASN A 476 -21.44 -18.90 -17.97
C ASN A 476 -21.22 -17.42 -18.22
N TYR A 477 -20.16 -17.05 -18.91
CA TYR A 477 -19.85 -15.65 -19.19
C TYR A 477 -19.41 -15.42 -20.63
N GLN A 478 -19.61 -14.19 -21.11
CA GLN A 478 -19.18 -13.73 -22.42
C GLN A 478 -18.84 -12.24 -22.36
N LEU A 479 -17.74 -11.85 -23.01
CA LEU A 479 -17.32 -10.47 -23.21
C LEU A 479 -17.39 -10.16 -24.71
N ILE A 480 -18.34 -9.30 -25.10
CA ILE A 480 -18.67 -8.98 -26.49
C ILE A 480 -18.33 -7.53 -26.78
N GLY A 481 -17.49 -7.29 -27.78
CA GLY A 481 -17.09 -5.96 -28.25
C GLY A 481 -17.76 -5.54 -29.56
N PRO A 482 -17.23 -4.47 -30.17
CA PRO A 482 -17.73 -3.93 -31.43
C PRO A 482 -17.83 -4.98 -32.54
N GLY A 483 -18.89 -4.92 -33.34
CA GLY A 483 -19.13 -5.86 -34.45
C GLY A 483 -19.43 -7.30 -34.00
N GLY A 484 -19.72 -7.51 -32.72
CA GLY A 484 -19.92 -8.86 -32.16
C GLY A 484 -18.62 -9.61 -31.85
N PHE A 485 -17.48 -8.90 -31.78
CA PHE A 485 -16.19 -9.49 -31.46
C PHE A 485 -16.22 -10.15 -30.08
N ILE A 486 -15.91 -11.44 -29.98
CA ILE A 486 -15.87 -12.16 -28.70
C ILE A 486 -14.45 -12.07 -28.14
N ALA A 487 -14.25 -11.22 -27.12
CA ALA A 487 -12.96 -11.10 -26.44
C ALA A 487 -12.76 -12.17 -25.36
N GLY A 488 -13.84 -12.74 -24.84
CA GLY A 488 -13.78 -13.82 -23.86
C GLY A 488 -15.11 -14.55 -23.78
N ILE A 489 -15.05 -15.87 -23.59
CA ILE A 489 -16.22 -16.71 -23.36
C ILE A 489 -15.78 -17.90 -22.52
N GLY A 490 -16.62 -18.32 -21.57
CA GLY A 490 -16.31 -19.48 -20.75
C GLY A 490 -17.42 -19.88 -19.81
N SER A 491 -17.18 -20.98 -19.11
CA SER A 491 -18.05 -21.47 -18.06
C SER A 491 -17.23 -22.01 -16.90
N LEU A 492 -17.76 -21.90 -15.69
CA LEU A 492 -17.15 -22.42 -14.47
C LEU A 492 -18.23 -22.91 -13.51
N SER A 493 -17.93 -23.98 -12.78
CA SER A 493 -18.78 -24.50 -11.71
C SER A 493 -18.10 -24.29 -10.38
N TYR A 494 -18.83 -23.77 -9.39
CA TYR A 494 -18.29 -23.52 -8.06
C TYR A 494 -19.38 -23.53 -6.99
N ALA A 495 -18.96 -23.79 -5.76
CA ALA A 495 -19.80 -23.75 -4.59
C ALA A 495 -19.95 -22.31 -4.10
N VAL A 496 -21.20 -21.84 -3.95
CA VAL A 496 -21.53 -20.49 -3.47
C VAL A 496 -21.84 -20.54 -1.97
N SER A 497 -20.95 -19.97 -1.16
CA SER A 497 -21.14 -19.84 0.29
C SER A 497 -22.43 -19.11 0.63
N SER A 498 -23.04 -19.43 1.77
CA SER A 498 -24.18 -18.66 2.31
C SER A 498 -23.78 -17.21 2.57
N GLY A 499 -24.70 -16.29 2.37
CA GLY A 499 -24.47 -14.85 2.50
C GLY A 499 -23.88 -14.22 1.23
N LEU A 500 -23.19 -13.10 1.42
CA LEU A 500 -22.48 -12.36 0.39
C LEU A 500 -21.13 -13.02 0.11
N SER A 501 -20.87 -13.26 -1.17
CA SER A 501 -19.62 -13.83 -1.67
C SER A 501 -19.28 -13.23 -3.02
N SER A 502 -18.08 -13.50 -3.53
CA SER A 502 -17.68 -13.07 -4.86
C SER A 502 -16.90 -14.16 -5.60
N ARG A 503 -16.95 -14.10 -6.92
CA ARG A 503 -16.11 -14.91 -7.80
C ARG A 503 -15.45 -14.01 -8.84
N THR A 504 -14.16 -14.19 -9.03
CA THR A 504 -13.39 -13.47 -10.04
C THR A 504 -13.32 -14.27 -11.35
N ILE A 505 -13.41 -13.55 -12.47
CA ILE A 505 -13.21 -14.06 -13.82
C ILE A 505 -12.18 -13.17 -14.50
N ASP A 506 -11.03 -13.74 -14.83
CA ASP A 506 -9.98 -13.01 -15.54
C ASP A 506 -10.09 -13.28 -17.04
N VAL A 507 -10.29 -12.22 -17.83
CA VAL A 507 -10.34 -12.27 -19.29
C VAL A 507 -9.13 -11.54 -19.85
N THR A 508 -8.24 -12.29 -20.51
CA THR A 508 -7.13 -11.68 -21.26
C THR A 508 -7.67 -11.11 -22.56
N LEU A 509 -7.57 -9.79 -22.73
CA LEU A 509 -8.10 -9.08 -23.88
C LEU A 509 -7.19 -9.32 -25.09
N PRO A 510 -7.68 -9.89 -26.21
CA PRO A 510 -6.85 -10.11 -27.39
C PRO A 510 -6.16 -8.83 -27.88
N ALA A 511 -4.92 -8.91 -28.34
CA ALA A 511 -4.24 -7.76 -28.95
C ALA A 511 -4.97 -7.20 -30.19
N SER A 512 -5.78 -8.04 -30.85
CA SER A 512 -6.65 -7.69 -31.98
C SER A 512 -8.01 -7.09 -31.59
N SER A 513 -8.26 -6.86 -30.30
CA SER A 513 -9.54 -6.33 -29.81
C SER A 513 -9.87 -5.00 -30.48
N PRO A 514 -11.01 -4.88 -31.19
CA PRO A 514 -11.51 -3.60 -31.66
C PRO A 514 -11.62 -2.57 -30.52
N LEU A 515 -11.37 -1.30 -30.82
CA LEU A 515 -11.49 -0.25 -29.83
C LEU A 515 -12.96 0.11 -29.62
N GLY A 516 -13.37 0.36 -28.38
CA GLY A 516 -14.74 0.73 -28.05
C GLY A 516 -15.25 0.07 -26.78
N ILE A 517 -16.58 0.09 -26.60
CA ILE A 517 -17.24 -0.54 -25.47
C ILE A 517 -17.34 -2.06 -25.68
N TYR A 518 -17.10 -2.79 -24.60
CA TYR A 518 -17.33 -4.22 -24.47
C TYR A 518 -18.37 -4.48 -23.39
N ALA A 519 -19.36 -5.31 -23.73
CA ALA A 519 -20.37 -5.78 -22.81
C ALA A 519 -19.97 -7.14 -22.23
N PHE A 520 -19.78 -7.18 -20.91
CA PHE A 520 -19.64 -8.42 -20.16
C PHE A 520 -21.01 -8.91 -19.72
N PHE A 521 -21.32 -10.16 -20.02
CA PHE A 521 -22.51 -10.86 -19.57
C PHE A 521 -22.11 -12.06 -18.75
N ALA A 522 -22.76 -12.24 -17.61
CA ALA A 522 -22.62 -13.38 -16.72
C ALA A 522 -24.01 -13.98 -16.46
N ARG A 523 -24.12 -15.30 -16.56
CA ARG A 523 -25.32 -16.07 -16.28
C ARG A 523 -24.99 -17.13 -15.23
N LEU A 524 -25.51 -16.93 -14.02
CA LEU A 524 -25.41 -17.86 -12.90
C LEU A 524 -26.67 -18.74 -12.85
N THR A 525 -26.49 -20.05 -12.84
CA THR A 525 -27.57 -21.03 -12.67
C THR A 525 -27.30 -21.88 -11.43
N ALA A 526 -28.21 -21.86 -10.46
CA ALA A 526 -28.11 -22.62 -9.22
C ALA A 526 -29.52 -22.95 -8.67
N GLY A 527 -29.70 -24.14 -8.10
CA GLY A 527 -30.95 -24.54 -7.43
C GLY A 527 -32.22 -24.42 -8.29
N GLY A 528 -32.12 -24.61 -9.60
CA GLY A 528 -33.24 -24.46 -10.54
C GLY A 528 -33.56 -23.01 -10.95
N THR A 529 -32.82 -22.02 -10.43
CA THR A 529 -32.96 -20.60 -10.77
C THR A 529 -31.82 -20.14 -11.68
N THR A 530 -32.07 -19.10 -12.48
CA THR A 530 -31.05 -18.46 -13.32
C THR A 530 -31.07 -16.97 -13.07
N SER A 531 -29.93 -16.39 -12.71
CA SER A 531 -29.71 -14.95 -12.66
C SER A 531 -28.73 -14.54 -13.77
N SER A 532 -29.03 -13.46 -14.48
CA SER A 532 -28.19 -12.91 -15.55
C SER A 532 -27.96 -11.43 -15.31
N LYS A 533 -26.70 -11.02 -15.36
CA LYS A 533 -26.21 -9.67 -15.04
C LYS A 533 -25.05 -9.35 -15.96
N GLY A 534 -24.70 -8.08 -16.06
CA GLY A 534 -23.61 -7.66 -16.91
C GLY A 534 -23.08 -6.31 -16.49
N THR A 535 -21.95 -5.96 -17.07
CA THR A 535 -21.31 -4.66 -16.94
C THR A 535 -20.62 -4.32 -18.25
N ALA A 536 -20.10 -3.11 -18.37
CA ALA A 536 -19.37 -2.68 -19.54
C ALA A 536 -17.95 -2.27 -19.18
N ILE A 537 -17.01 -2.52 -20.08
CA ILE A 537 -15.66 -1.97 -20.02
C ILE A 537 -15.37 -1.25 -21.33
N THR A 538 -14.38 -0.37 -21.31
CA THR A 538 -13.87 0.31 -22.49
C THR A 538 -12.51 -0.25 -22.84
N ILE A 539 -12.32 -0.64 -24.09
CA ILE A 539 -10.99 -0.93 -24.64
C ILE A 539 -10.57 0.24 -25.50
N ALA A 540 -9.44 0.86 -25.14
CA ALA A 540 -8.91 2.03 -25.83
C ALA A 540 -7.41 1.87 -26.09
N PRO A 541 -6.90 2.36 -27.23
CA PRO A 541 -5.51 2.14 -27.61
C PRO A 541 -4.59 3.02 -26.76
N ALA A 542 -3.39 2.54 -26.44
CA ALA A 542 -2.32 3.45 -26.09
C ALA A 542 -1.97 4.23 -27.37
N SER A 543 -2.16 5.55 -27.35
CA SER A 543 -1.86 6.40 -28.52
C SER A 543 -0.96 7.57 -28.14
N SER A 544 -0.22 8.09 -29.13
CA SER A 544 0.55 9.32 -28.97
C SER A 544 -0.33 10.58 -28.89
N THR A 545 -1.65 10.44 -29.09
CA THR A 545 -2.63 11.53 -29.01
C THR A 545 -3.29 11.64 -27.64
N GLU A 546 -3.09 10.66 -26.75
CA GLU A 546 -3.51 10.77 -25.35
C GLU A 546 -2.62 11.78 -24.63
N THR A 547 -3.23 12.84 -24.13
CA THR A 547 -2.55 13.91 -23.39
C THR A 547 -3.27 14.19 -22.08
N ALA A 548 -2.54 14.82 -21.17
CA ALA A 548 -3.13 15.41 -19.99
C ALA A 548 -2.66 16.86 -19.86
N ASP A 549 -3.58 17.75 -19.51
CA ASP A 549 -3.30 19.17 -19.48
C ASP A 549 -3.79 19.85 -18.21
N VAL A 550 -3.09 20.90 -17.80
CA VAL A 550 -3.63 21.87 -16.85
C VAL A 550 -4.63 22.74 -17.61
N ASP A 551 -5.91 22.56 -17.32
CA ASP A 551 -7.02 23.21 -18.03
C ASP A 551 -7.37 24.57 -17.42
N THR A 552 -7.39 24.68 -16.09
CA THR A 552 -7.67 25.94 -15.38
C THR A 552 -6.87 26.05 -14.10
N VAL A 553 -6.37 27.24 -13.78
CA VAL A 553 -5.82 27.57 -12.46
C VAL A 553 -6.48 28.83 -11.91
N PHE A 554 -6.79 28.85 -10.63
CA PHE A 554 -7.39 30.00 -9.95
C PHE A 554 -7.11 29.95 -8.44
N VAL A 555 -7.28 31.09 -7.78
CA VAL A 555 -7.08 31.21 -6.33
C VAL A 555 -8.39 31.61 -5.66
N THR A 556 -8.69 30.99 -4.53
CA THR A 556 -9.89 31.27 -3.74
C THR A 556 -9.55 31.67 -2.31
N ASP A 557 -10.53 32.24 -1.62
CA ASP A 557 -10.51 32.30 -0.16
C ASP A 557 -10.73 30.91 0.46
N SER A 558 -10.78 30.86 1.79
CA SER A 558 -11.01 29.64 2.56
C SER A 558 -12.35 28.96 2.27
N ASP A 559 -13.33 29.72 1.76
CA ASP A 559 -14.69 29.26 1.47
C ASP A 559 -14.83 28.75 0.02
N GLY A 560 -13.74 28.78 -0.77
CA GLY A 560 -13.73 28.31 -2.15
C GLY A 560 -14.21 29.34 -3.17
N VAL A 561 -14.41 30.60 -2.77
CA VAL A 561 -14.86 31.66 -3.69
C VAL A 561 -13.65 32.28 -4.42
N PRO A 562 -13.65 32.32 -5.77
CA PRO A 562 -12.54 32.94 -6.52
C PRO A 562 -12.35 34.42 -6.20
N ARG A 563 -11.09 34.85 -6.04
CA ARG A 563 -10.72 36.26 -5.76
C ARG A 563 -9.59 36.72 -6.69
N ALA A 564 -9.55 38.02 -6.98
CA ALA A 564 -8.42 38.66 -7.66
C ALA A 564 -7.30 39.06 -6.70
N GLY A 565 -7.53 38.96 -5.39
CA GLY A 565 -6.53 39.30 -4.39
C GLY A 565 -6.98 39.06 -2.96
N PHE A 566 -6.04 39.21 -2.04
CA PHE A 566 -6.17 38.88 -0.62
C PHE A 566 -5.39 39.88 0.25
N THR A 567 -5.80 40.04 1.50
CA THR A 567 -5.01 40.81 2.49
C THR A 567 -3.85 39.96 3.03
N PRO A 568 -2.74 40.58 3.46
CA PRO A 568 -1.70 39.88 4.22
C PRO A 568 -2.31 39.12 5.42
N GLY A 569 -1.84 37.89 5.68
CA GLY A 569 -2.40 37.02 6.73
C GLY A 569 -3.56 36.12 6.29
N SER A 570 -4.07 36.26 5.07
CA SER A 570 -5.21 35.46 4.59
C SER A 570 -4.85 33.99 4.36
N ASN A 571 -5.80 33.10 4.62
CA ASN A 571 -5.75 31.72 4.18
C ASN A 571 -6.44 31.59 2.81
N THR A 572 -5.75 30.97 1.86
CA THR A 572 -6.18 30.86 0.46
C THR A 572 -6.04 29.43 -0.03
N ARG A 573 -6.64 29.11 -1.18
CA ARG A 573 -6.48 27.82 -1.86
C ARG A 573 -6.10 28.01 -3.32
N LEU A 574 -5.10 27.26 -3.75
CA LEU A 574 -4.55 27.27 -5.11
C LEU A 574 -5.18 26.12 -5.91
N TYR A 575 -6.22 26.39 -6.68
CA TYR A 575 -6.96 25.37 -7.42
C TYR A 575 -6.37 25.09 -8.80
N VAL A 576 -6.29 23.82 -9.16
CA VAL A 576 -5.83 23.33 -10.48
C VAL A 576 -6.86 22.34 -11.01
N SER A 577 -7.51 22.69 -12.12
CA SER A 577 -8.28 21.76 -12.93
C SER A 577 -7.40 21.15 -14.00
N ARG A 578 -7.51 19.83 -14.17
CA ARG A 578 -6.72 19.03 -15.12
C ARG A 578 -7.66 18.24 -16.00
N LEU A 579 -7.38 18.15 -17.29
CA LEU A 579 -8.10 17.28 -18.21
C LEU A 579 -7.16 16.19 -18.70
N SER A 580 -7.51 14.93 -18.47
CA SER A 580 -6.80 13.77 -18.99
C SER A 580 -7.62 13.09 -20.09
N LEU A 581 -7.01 12.88 -21.24
CA LEU A 581 -7.56 12.08 -22.34
C LEU A 581 -6.98 10.67 -22.38
N PHE A 582 -6.19 10.28 -21.35
CA PHE A 582 -5.82 8.89 -21.17
C PHE A 582 -7.04 8.08 -20.79
N ALA A 583 -7.23 6.94 -21.46
CA ALA A 583 -8.32 6.04 -21.12
C ALA A 583 -8.12 5.38 -19.75
N VAL A 584 -6.87 5.13 -19.38
CA VAL A 584 -6.49 4.50 -18.11
C VAL A 584 -5.84 5.51 -17.17
N THR A 585 -6.00 5.28 -15.86
CA THR A 585 -5.35 6.11 -14.83
C THR A 585 -3.85 6.17 -15.04
N THR A 586 -3.31 7.39 -15.11
CA THR A 586 -1.91 7.64 -15.45
C THR A 586 -1.20 8.34 -14.29
N PRO A 587 -0.10 7.79 -13.74
CA PRO A 587 0.71 8.47 -12.74
C PRO A 587 1.32 9.75 -13.30
N ALA A 588 1.27 10.82 -12.51
CA ALA A 588 1.81 12.11 -12.86
C ALA A 588 2.30 12.85 -11.61
N THR A 589 2.85 14.03 -11.82
CA THR A 589 3.28 14.93 -10.76
C THR A 589 2.76 16.32 -11.08
N ILE A 590 2.20 17.00 -10.08
CA ILE A 590 1.82 18.40 -10.17
C ILE A 590 2.74 19.23 -9.29
N ARG A 591 3.27 20.33 -9.83
CA ARG A 591 4.08 21.30 -9.07
C ARG A 591 3.33 22.62 -8.98
N TYR A 592 3.07 23.05 -7.75
CA TYR A 592 2.45 24.34 -7.43
C TYR A 592 3.56 25.31 -7.05
N THR A 593 3.71 26.38 -7.82
CA THR A 593 4.66 27.45 -7.53
C THR A 593 3.93 28.77 -7.37
N VAL A 594 4.23 29.50 -6.30
CA VAL A 594 3.75 30.87 -6.09
C VAL A 594 4.95 31.78 -6.00
N THR A 595 5.03 32.73 -6.93
CA THR A 595 6.08 33.74 -6.98
C THR A 595 5.49 35.10 -6.64
N GLY A 596 6.00 35.72 -5.58
CA GLY A 596 5.62 37.06 -5.15
C GLY A 596 6.42 38.18 -5.84
N PRO A 597 6.23 39.44 -5.42
CA PRO A 597 7.00 40.58 -5.91
C PRO A 597 8.52 40.35 -5.81
N ASN A 598 9.28 40.94 -6.74
CA ASN A 598 10.74 40.76 -6.85
C ASN A 598 11.19 39.29 -7.03
N SER A 599 10.34 38.46 -7.62
CA SER A 599 10.61 37.03 -7.85
C SER A 599 10.83 36.20 -6.58
N SER A 600 10.28 36.64 -5.43
CA SER A 600 10.37 35.88 -4.19
C SER A 600 9.58 34.57 -4.28
N SER A 601 10.20 33.43 -3.95
CA SER A 601 9.49 32.15 -3.86
C SER A 601 8.64 32.13 -2.58
N VAL A 602 7.32 32.01 -2.73
CA VAL A 602 6.34 32.00 -1.63
C VAL A 602 5.91 30.57 -1.33
N ALA A 603 5.74 29.75 -2.38
CA ALA A 603 5.46 28.33 -2.27
C ALA A 603 6.06 27.61 -3.47
N ASP A 604 6.58 26.41 -3.24
CA ASP A 604 7.06 25.50 -4.27
C ASP A 604 6.87 24.08 -3.76
N GLN A 605 5.73 23.47 -4.14
CA GLN A 605 5.33 22.16 -3.66
C GLN A 605 5.09 21.24 -4.84
N GLN A 606 5.72 20.08 -4.81
CA GLN A 606 5.55 19.02 -5.79
C GLN A 606 4.79 17.85 -5.15
N LEU A 607 3.76 17.35 -5.84
CA LEU A 607 2.89 16.29 -5.35
C LEU A 607 2.68 15.22 -6.44
N ALA A 608 2.69 13.96 -6.02
CA ALA A 608 2.42 12.83 -6.88
C ALA A 608 0.92 12.62 -7.00
N VAL A 609 0.40 12.54 -8.22
CA VAL A 609 -1.04 12.43 -8.50
C VAL A 609 -1.31 11.30 -9.49
N ASN A 610 -2.49 10.69 -9.37
CA ASN A 610 -3.01 9.76 -10.36
C ASN A 610 -4.07 10.47 -11.19
N LEU A 611 -3.80 10.66 -12.48
CA LEU A 611 -4.74 11.30 -13.39
C LEU A 611 -5.79 10.30 -13.82
N THR A 612 -7.02 10.49 -13.34
CA THR A 612 -8.19 9.79 -13.86
C THR A 612 -8.54 10.31 -15.25
N THR A 613 -9.18 9.48 -16.08
CA THR A 613 -9.73 9.91 -17.36
C THR A 613 -10.75 11.04 -17.16
N GLY A 614 -10.83 11.97 -18.12
CA GLY A 614 -11.69 13.15 -18.03
C GLY A 614 -11.12 14.23 -17.12
N GLN A 615 -12.01 15.06 -16.58
CA GLN A 615 -11.62 16.23 -15.80
C GLN A 615 -11.47 15.92 -14.31
N SER A 616 -10.45 16.48 -13.68
CA SER A 616 -10.25 16.46 -12.23
C SER A 616 -9.95 17.87 -11.70
N LEU A 617 -10.22 18.08 -10.41
CA LEU A 617 -9.91 19.32 -9.69
C LEU A 617 -9.14 18.96 -8.41
N GLY A 618 -8.05 19.69 -8.15
CA GLY A 618 -7.28 19.60 -6.91
C GLY A 618 -6.93 21.00 -6.41
N PHE A 619 -6.51 21.09 -5.15
CA PHE A 619 -6.00 22.36 -4.61
C PHE A 619 -4.90 22.16 -3.57
N LEU A 620 -4.07 23.19 -3.42
CA LEU A 620 -3.10 23.32 -2.33
C LEU A 620 -3.49 24.50 -1.42
N PRO A 621 -3.65 24.31 -0.11
CA PRO A 621 -3.81 25.43 0.82
C PRO A 621 -2.55 26.30 0.87
N LEU A 622 -2.74 27.61 0.94
CA LEU A 622 -1.66 28.58 1.10
C LEU A 622 -2.05 29.62 2.16
N GLY A 623 -1.31 29.65 3.27
CA GLY A 623 -1.38 30.71 4.26
C GLY A 623 -0.43 31.85 3.88
N LEU A 624 -0.97 33.04 3.62
CA LEU A 624 -0.14 34.23 3.41
C LEU A 624 0.36 34.75 4.76
N SER A 625 1.64 35.09 4.85
CA SER A 625 2.18 35.73 6.06
C SER A 625 1.45 37.04 6.36
N SER A 626 1.29 37.39 7.63
CA SER A 626 0.82 38.72 8.04
C SER A 626 1.77 39.84 7.59
N SER A 627 3.02 39.50 7.28
CA SER A 627 4.03 40.38 6.69
C SER A 627 4.24 40.18 5.19
N ALA A 628 3.29 39.53 4.49
CA ALA A 628 3.39 39.33 3.04
C ALA A 628 3.50 40.67 2.30
N VAL A 629 4.48 40.78 1.40
CA VAL A 629 4.75 42.00 0.62
C VAL A 629 3.55 42.30 -0.27
N THR A 630 3.11 43.55 -0.30
CA THR A 630 2.03 43.96 -1.19
C THR A 630 2.49 43.96 -2.65
N GLY A 631 1.62 43.50 -3.55
CA GLY A 631 1.91 43.45 -4.99
C GLY A 631 1.32 42.23 -5.68
N THR A 632 1.77 41.99 -6.91
CA THR A 632 1.29 40.89 -7.75
C THR A 632 2.03 39.60 -7.43
N TYR A 633 1.26 38.53 -7.24
CA TYR A 633 1.73 37.17 -7.06
C TYR A 633 1.29 36.35 -8.26
N THR A 634 2.17 35.48 -8.75
CA THR A 634 1.89 34.54 -9.84
C THR A 634 1.78 33.14 -9.25
N PHE A 635 0.60 32.54 -9.36
CA PHE A 635 0.39 31.12 -9.12
C PHE A 635 0.53 30.38 -10.44
N GLN A 636 1.45 29.41 -10.49
CA GLN A 636 1.69 28.55 -11.64
C GLN A 636 1.57 27.09 -11.21
N ALA A 637 0.92 26.29 -12.05
CA ALA A 637 0.82 24.86 -11.89
C ALA A 637 1.46 24.17 -13.10
N THR A 638 2.36 23.22 -12.85
CA THR A 638 3.04 22.43 -13.88
C THR A 638 2.73 20.96 -13.68
N LEU A 639 1.94 20.38 -14.58
CA LEU A 639 1.67 18.95 -14.64
C LEU A 639 2.78 18.28 -15.44
N THR A 640 3.38 17.21 -14.91
CA THR A 640 4.40 16.39 -15.56
C THR A 640 3.99 14.92 -15.54
N TYR A 641 4.04 14.24 -16.68
CA TYR A 641 3.70 12.82 -16.79
C TYR A 641 4.53 12.14 -17.88
N LEU A 642 4.55 10.81 -17.90
CA LEU A 642 5.10 10.03 -19.01
C LEU A 642 3.96 9.68 -19.97
N ASP A 643 4.13 9.98 -21.26
CA ASP A 643 3.20 9.52 -22.28
C ASP A 643 3.35 8.02 -22.56
N ASN A 644 2.52 7.49 -23.46
CA ASN A 644 2.56 6.07 -23.82
C ASN A 644 3.87 5.61 -24.51
N THR A 645 4.76 6.55 -24.88
CA THR A 645 6.10 6.25 -25.42
C THR A 645 7.19 6.34 -24.34
N SER A 646 6.81 6.48 -23.07
CA SER A 646 7.71 6.76 -21.96
C SER A 646 8.46 8.09 -22.09
N THR A 647 7.92 9.04 -22.87
CA THR A 647 8.49 10.38 -23.00
C THR A 647 7.85 11.32 -21.98
N THR A 648 8.66 12.12 -21.29
CA THR A 648 8.15 13.13 -20.36
C THR A 648 7.43 14.24 -21.10
N LYS A 649 6.20 14.52 -20.68
CA LYS A 649 5.37 15.64 -21.15
C LYS A 649 5.05 16.57 -19.99
N THR A 650 4.93 17.85 -20.30
CA THR A 650 4.57 18.89 -19.32
C THR A 650 3.45 19.77 -19.85
N SER A 651 2.51 20.12 -18.99
CA SER A 651 1.46 21.12 -19.26
C SER A 651 1.48 22.15 -18.14
N THR A 652 1.54 23.43 -18.50
CA THR A 652 1.77 24.52 -17.56
C THR A 652 0.76 25.64 -17.76
N LEU A 653 0.13 26.08 -16.68
CA LEU A 653 -0.75 27.24 -16.69
C LEU A 653 -0.49 28.11 -15.47
N SER A 654 -0.69 29.42 -15.62
CA SER A 654 -0.52 30.37 -14.53
C SER A 654 -1.66 31.38 -14.47
N THR A 655 -1.86 31.94 -13.28
CA THR A 655 -2.77 33.06 -13.01
C THR A 655 -2.13 34.00 -12.00
N GLN A 656 -2.62 35.24 -11.94
CA GLN A 656 -2.13 36.25 -11.02
C GLN A 656 -3.20 36.63 -10.01
N PHE A 657 -2.75 36.93 -8.79
CA PHE A 657 -3.57 37.56 -7.76
C PHE A 657 -2.76 38.64 -7.04
N THR A 658 -3.45 39.60 -6.43
CA THR A 658 -2.82 40.74 -5.76
C THR A 658 -2.90 40.60 -4.25
N VAL A 659 -1.80 40.77 -3.54
CA VAL A 659 -1.81 40.93 -2.08
C VAL A 659 -1.77 42.42 -1.75
N ALA A 660 -2.79 42.92 -1.06
CA ALA A 660 -2.90 44.34 -0.69
C ALA A 660 -3.83 44.52 0.51
N ASN A 661 -3.71 45.64 1.23
CA ASN A 661 -4.64 45.97 2.32
C ASN A 661 -6.09 46.12 1.83
N ILE A 662 -6.27 46.53 0.57
CA ILE A 662 -7.56 46.60 -0.12
C ILE A 662 -7.36 45.88 -1.46
N PRO A 663 -7.62 44.56 -1.53
CA PRO A 663 -7.41 43.80 -2.76
C PRO A 663 -8.40 44.20 -3.87
N PRO A 664 -8.01 44.07 -5.15
CA PRO A 664 -8.91 44.31 -6.27
C PRO A 664 -10.06 43.29 -6.30
N ILE A 665 -11.21 43.73 -6.81
CA ILE A 665 -12.36 42.86 -7.05
C ILE A 665 -12.14 42.07 -8.34
N LEU A 666 -12.42 40.77 -8.31
CA LEU A 666 -12.34 39.92 -9.50
C LEU A 666 -13.42 40.31 -10.52
N THR A 667 -13.01 40.52 -11.77
CA THR A 667 -13.95 40.79 -12.86
C THR A 667 -14.88 39.61 -13.06
N ARG A 668 -16.19 39.89 -13.07
CA ARG A 668 -17.23 38.86 -13.24
C ARG A 668 -17.23 38.35 -14.68
N SER A 669 -17.08 37.05 -14.85
CA SER A 669 -17.05 36.37 -16.13
C SER A 669 -17.55 34.95 -15.99
N ILE A 670 -18.02 34.41 -17.11
CA ILE A 670 -18.24 32.99 -17.29
C ILE A 670 -17.35 32.49 -18.43
N SER A 671 -16.72 31.35 -18.25
CA SER A 671 -15.78 30.81 -19.23
C SER A 671 -15.95 29.31 -19.38
N VAL A 672 -16.39 28.88 -20.56
CA VAL A 672 -16.41 27.46 -20.92
C VAL A 672 -14.97 27.00 -21.10
N ARG A 673 -14.60 25.96 -20.36
CA ARG A 673 -13.26 25.37 -20.43
C ARG A 673 -13.19 24.27 -21.50
N ARG A 674 -12.07 23.54 -21.57
CA ARG A 674 -11.89 22.53 -22.60
C ARG A 674 -12.93 21.42 -22.44
N LEU A 675 -13.67 21.16 -23.52
CA LEU A 675 -14.72 20.15 -23.55
C LEU A 675 -14.11 18.78 -23.85
N HIS A 676 -14.76 17.73 -23.37
CA HIS A 676 -14.47 16.36 -23.79
C HIS A 676 -15.77 15.58 -23.95
N VAL A 677 -15.70 14.57 -24.80
CA VAL A 677 -16.73 13.54 -24.93
C VAL A 677 -16.21 12.30 -24.23
N ALA A 678 -17.10 11.56 -23.60
CA ALA A 678 -16.80 10.31 -22.94
C ALA A 678 -17.79 9.23 -23.37
N ASP A 679 -17.43 7.97 -23.17
CA ASP A 679 -18.34 6.84 -23.44
C ASP A 679 -19.27 6.54 -22.25
N TYR A 680 -19.98 5.41 -22.31
CA TYR A 680 -20.84 4.91 -21.23
C TYR A 680 -20.13 4.78 -19.88
N ASN A 681 -18.83 4.47 -19.88
CA ASN A 681 -18.00 4.30 -18.70
C ASN A 681 -17.31 5.61 -18.28
N PHE A 682 -17.70 6.74 -18.88
CA PHE A 682 -17.09 8.06 -18.70
C PHE A 682 -15.60 8.10 -19.08
N VAL A 683 -15.15 7.21 -19.97
CA VAL A 683 -13.79 7.26 -20.49
C VAL A 683 -13.72 8.32 -21.59
N ALA A 684 -12.91 9.36 -21.37
CA ALA A 684 -12.77 10.46 -22.31
C ALA A 684 -12.06 9.97 -23.58
N ARG A 685 -12.71 10.12 -24.74
CA ARG A 685 -12.20 9.63 -26.03
C ARG A 685 -12.64 10.56 -27.17
N THR A 686 -12.05 10.35 -28.34
CA THR A 686 -12.40 11.08 -29.58
C THR A 686 -12.91 10.14 -30.69
N LEU A 687 -12.88 8.83 -30.44
CA LEU A 687 -13.27 7.78 -31.38
C LEU A 687 -14.29 6.86 -30.71
N TYR A 688 -15.40 6.64 -31.40
CA TYR A 688 -16.56 5.87 -30.91
C TYR A 688 -17.09 4.93 -31.98
N SER A 689 -17.65 3.80 -31.56
CA SER A 689 -18.35 2.88 -32.45
C SER A 689 -19.75 3.40 -32.78
N PRO A 690 -20.27 3.24 -34.02
CA PRO A 690 -21.67 3.55 -34.32
C PRO A 690 -22.63 2.85 -33.34
N GLY A 691 -23.59 3.59 -32.79
CA GLY A 691 -24.56 3.07 -31.80
C GLY A 691 -24.09 3.10 -30.34
N GLU A 692 -22.89 3.60 -30.07
CA GLU A 692 -22.37 3.77 -28.72
C GLU A 692 -23.08 4.91 -27.97
N PHE A 693 -23.20 4.78 -26.64
CA PHE A 693 -23.62 5.89 -25.78
C PHE A 693 -22.47 6.85 -25.58
N ILE A 694 -22.75 8.15 -25.70
CA ILE A 694 -21.76 9.20 -25.44
C ILE A 694 -22.26 10.20 -24.41
N SER A 695 -21.34 10.68 -23.60
CA SER A 695 -21.52 11.74 -22.62
C SER A 695 -20.80 12.99 -23.10
N LEU A 696 -21.56 14.06 -23.31
CA LEU A 696 -21.03 15.39 -23.64
C LEU A 696 -20.73 16.12 -22.34
N THR A 697 -19.46 16.18 -21.94
CA THR A 697 -19.09 16.77 -20.65
C THR A 697 -18.74 18.25 -20.80
N ARG A 698 -19.41 19.09 -20.02
CA ARG A 698 -19.16 20.52 -19.91
C ARG A 698 -18.38 20.86 -18.66
N THR A 699 -17.57 21.90 -18.79
CA THR A 699 -16.92 22.58 -17.67
C THR A 699 -17.02 24.07 -17.87
N VAL A 700 -17.52 24.77 -16.86
CA VAL A 700 -17.68 26.22 -16.86
C VAL A 700 -17.04 26.80 -15.60
N TYR A 701 -16.11 27.73 -15.80
CA TYR A 701 -15.52 28.51 -14.72
C TYR A 701 -16.29 29.82 -14.54
N SER A 702 -16.70 30.08 -13.31
CA SER A 702 -17.46 31.25 -12.88
C SER A 702 -16.62 32.05 -11.88
N THR A 703 -16.43 33.34 -12.15
CA THR A 703 -15.77 34.26 -11.21
C THR A 703 -16.78 35.06 -10.36
N PHE A 704 -18.07 34.74 -10.45
CA PHE A 704 -19.08 35.34 -9.60
C PHE A 704 -18.84 34.93 -8.15
N THR A 705 -19.04 35.85 -7.22
CA THR A 705 -18.80 35.62 -5.79
C THR A 705 -19.98 34.94 -5.09
N THR A 706 -21.09 34.76 -5.81
CA THR A 706 -22.31 34.08 -5.38
C THR A 706 -22.84 33.27 -6.55
N SER A 707 -23.68 32.28 -6.26
CA SER A 707 -24.35 31.51 -7.32
C SER A 707 -25.20 32.42 -8.20
N VAL A 708 -25.16 32.20 -9.51
CA VAL A 708 -25.94 32.96 -10.49
C VAL A 708 -26.71 32.04 -11.44
N ALA A 709 -27.97 32.37 -11.70
CA ALA A 709 -28.74 31.70 -12.74
C ALA A 709 -28.15 32.04 -14.13
N GLY A 710 -28.19 31.07 -15.02
CA GLY A 710 -27.76 31.22 -16.40
C GLY A 710 -28.30 30.10 -17.29
N THR A 711 -27.75 29.98 -18.49
CA THR A 711 -28.13 28.96 -19.47
C THR A 711 -26.91 28.29 -20.07
N VAL A 712 -27.06 27.03 -20.47
CA VAL A 712 -26.12 26.36 -21.38
C VAL A 712 -26.81 25.81 -22.60
N ARG A 713 -26.21 26.04 -23.78
CA ARG A 713 -26.64 25.46 -25.05
C ARG A 713 -25.65 24.40 -25.50
N TYR A 714 -26.13 23.18 -25.64
CA TYR A 714 -25.42 22.06 -26.24
C TYR A 714 -25.81 21.97 -27.71
N LEU A 715 -24.84 22.20 -28.61
CA LEU A 715 -25.02 22.10 -30.05
C LEU A 715 -24.04 21.05 -30.61
N VAL A 716 -24.57 19.97 -31.17
CA VAL A 716 -23.80 18.94 -31.86
C VAL A 716 -24.08 19.01 -33.35
N MET A 717 -23.02 19.15 -34.14
CA MET A 717 -23.05 19.24 -35.60
C MET A 717 -22.45 17.98 -36.23
N LEU A 718 -23.06 17.45 -37.28
CA LEU A 718 -22.47 16.47 -38.20
C LEU A 718 -22.14 17.19 -39.52
N GLY A 719 -20.87 17.52 -39.72
CA GLY A 719 -20.50 18.46 -40.79
C GLY A 719 -21.23 19.81 -40.62
N GLN A 720 -22.08 20.17 -41.58
CA GLN A 720 -22.90 21.39 -41.52
C GLN A 720 -24.33 21.16 -40.99
N ASN A 721 -24.72 19.92 -40.72
CA ASN A 721 -26.07 19.59 -40.26
C ASN A 721 -26.14 19.56 -38.74
N THR A 722 -27.19 20.13 -38.16
CA THR A 722 -27.46 20.02 -36.72
C THR A 722 -27.93 18.62 -36.38
N ALA A 723 -27.17 17.91 -35.55
CA ALA A 723 -27.54 16.60 -35.01
C ALA A 723 -28.28 16.73 -33.67
N PHE A 724 -27.90 17.72 -32.85
CA PHE A 724 -28.55 18.01 -31.58
C PHE A 724 -28.41 19.50 -31.24
N ASP A 725 -29.46 20.14 -30.75
CA ASP A 725 -29.41 21.52 -30.28
C ASP A 725 -30.44 21.73 -29.18
N ARG A 726 -29.97 21.93 -27.94
CA ARG A 726 -30.84 22.27 -26.81
C ARG A 726 -30.16 23.20 -25.83
N SER A 727 -30.97 24.05 -25.21
CA SER A 727 -30.57 24.89 -24.09
C SER A 727 -31.22 24.41 -22.79
N PHE A 728 -30.49 24.57 -21.69
CA PHE A 728 -30.92 24.24 -20.34
C PHE A 728 -30.64 25.43 -19.42
N ASP A 729 -31.57 25.73 -18.54
CA ASP A 729 -31.36 26.67 -17.44
C ASP A 729 -30.46 26.00 -16.38
N THR A 730 -29.58 26.77 -15.77
CA THR A 730 -28.58 26.23 -14.84
C THR A 730 -28.21 27.26 -13.78
N THR A 731 -27.66 26.80 -12.66
CA THR A 731 -27.04 27.67 -11.65
C THR A 731 -25.54 27.51 -11.70
N PHE A 732 -24.82 28.59 -11.94
CA PHE A 732 -23.36 28.62 -11.89
C PHE A 732 -22.90 29.06 -10.50
N PHE A 733 -22.30 28.13 -9.76
CA PHE A 733 -21.66 28.38 -8.49
C PHE A 733 -20.29 29.06 -8.70
N PRO A 734 -19.76 29.80 -7.69
CA PRO A 734 -18.40 30.31 -7.74
C PRO A 734 -17.38 29.20 -8.03
N GLY A 735 -16.43 29.43 -8.93
CA GLY A 735 -15.40 28.44 -9.28
C GLY A 735 -15.78 27.54 -10.46
N VAL A 736 -15.38 26.27 -10.41
CA VAL A 736 -15.52 25.32 -11.52
C VAL A 736 -16.83 24.52 -11.39
N ASN A 737 -17.64 24.55 -12.45
CA ASN A 737 -18.91 23.86 -12.57
C ASN A 737 -18.80 22.81 -13.67
N THR A 738 -18.93 21.52 -13.33
CA THR A 738 -18.83 20.42 -14.29
C THR A 738 -20.13 19.63 -14.31
N SER A 739 -20.63 19.31 -15.50
CA SER A 739 -21.87 18.55 -15.72
C SER A 739 -21.80 17.89 -17.10
N PHE A 740 -22.78 17.06 -17.46
CA PHE A 740 -22.80 16.39 -18.74
C PHE A 740 -24.20 16.12 -19.26
N LEU A 741 -24.29 15.88 -20.56
CA LEU A 741 -25.50 15.43 -21.24
C LEU A 741 -25.23 14.08 -21.90
N LEU A 742 -26.04 13.06 -21.55
CA LEU A 742 -25.98 11.78 -22.24
C LEU A 742 -26.79 11.82 -23.53
N LEU A 743 -26.19 11.40 -24.64
CA LEU A 743 -26.88 11.11 -25.89
C LEU A 743 -26.94 9.59 -26.08
N SER A 744 -28.16 9.05 -26.11
CA SER A 744 -28.37 7.62 -26.33
C SER A 744 -28.16 7.25 -27.80
N GLY A 745 -27.30 6.25 -28.03
CA GLY A 745 -26.92 5.77 -29.35
C GLY A 745 -27.99 4.91 -30.04
N SER A 746 -29.29 5.16 -29.82
CA SER A 746 -30.35 4.38 -30.49
C SER A 746 -30.35 4.66 -32.00
N SER A 747 -29.53 3.94 -32.77
CA SER A 747 -29.53 3.92 -34.25
C SER A 747 -29.45 5.27 -34.99
N SER A 748 -29.20 6.40 -34.31
CA SER A 748 -29.51 7.75 -34.81
C SER A 748 -28.31 8.67 -35.04
N LEU A 749 -27.11 8.31 -34.58
CA LEU A 749 -25.87 9.03 -34.92
C LEU A 749 -25.10 8.23 -35.99
N PRO A 750 -25.24 8.57 -37.28
CA PRO A 750 -24.50 7.92 -38.35
C PRO A 750 -22.98 8.09 -38.18
N ALA A 751 -22.21 7.24 -38.87
CA ALA A 751 -20.76 7.40 -38.92
C ALA A 751 -20.39 8.77 -39.50
N GLY A 752 -19.37 9.41 -38.91
CA GLY A 752 -18.92 10.73 -39.34
C GLY A 752 -18.32 11.54 -38.22
N THR A 753 -17.72 12.68 -38.60
CA THR A 753 -17.10 13.61 -37.67
C THR A 753 -18.14 14.58 -37.13
N TYR A 754 -18.25 14.61 -35.81
CA TYR A 754 -19.12 15.49 -35.07
C TYR A 754 -18.33 16.60 -34.39
N THR A 755 -18.97 17.76 -34.25
CA THR A 755 -18.45 18.86 -33.43
C THR A 755 -19.46 19.18 -32.34
N PHE A 756 -19.02 19.09 -31.09
CA PHE A 756 -19.77 19.52 -29.92
C PHE A 756 -19.35 20.94 -29.55
N ASN A 757 -20.30 21.88 -29.68
CA ASN A 757 -20.19 23.25 -29.23
C ASN A 757 -21.00 23.43 -27.95
N LEU A 758 -20.39 24.01 -26.92
CA LEU A 758 -21.09 24.42 -25.71
C LEU A 758 -21.00 25.93 -25.57
N THR A 759 -22.14 26.58 -25.40
CA THR A 759 -22.22 28.00 -25.03
C THR A 759 -22.82 28.13 -23.63
N ALA A 760 -22.16 28.88 -22.74
CA ALA A 760 -22.66 29.23 -21.42
C ALA A 760 -22.92 30.74 -21.35
N THR A 761 -24.07 31.13 -20.80
CA THR A 761 -24.50 32.53 -20.67
C THR A 761 -25.01 32.81 -19.26
N ALA A 762 -24.52 33.87 -18.61
CA ALA A 762 -25.02 34.33 -17.32
C ALA A 762 -24.75 35.83 -17.13
N GLN A 763 -25.74 36.59 -16.63
CA GLN A 763 -25.58 38.01 -16.26
C GLN A 763 -24.92 38.88 -17.37
N GLY A 764 -25.31 38.66 -18.63
CA GLY A 764 -24.76 39.38 -19.79
C GLY A 764 -23.36 38.92 -20.26
N GLN A 765 -22.77 37.92 -19.61
CA GLN A 765 -21.53 37.26 -20.03
C GLN A 765 -21.87 36.01 -20.86
N GLN A 766 -21.07 35.74 -21.89
CA GLN A 766 -21.21 34.56 -22.74
C GLN A 766 -19.82 33.98 -23.07
N SER A 767 -19.70 32.66 -23.06
CA SER A 767 -18.49 31.96 -23.50
C SER A 767 -18.87 30.70 -24.27
N THR A 768 -18.11 30.40 -25.32
CA THR A 768 -18.31 29.22 -26.16
C THR A 768 -17.00 28.46 -26.33
N SER A 769 -17.07 27.13 -26.26
CA SER A 769 -15.96 26.22 -26.53
C SER A 769 -16.46 25.09 -27.44
N SER A 770 -15.54 24.42 -28.13
CA SER A 770 -15.88 23.32 -29.02
C SER A 770 -14.85 22.18 -28.97
N THR A 771 -15.30 20.97 -29.27
CA THR A 771 -14.45 19.79 -29.44
C THR A 771 -15.03 18.88 -30.53
N SER A 772 -14.17 18.09 -31.19
CA SER A 772 -14.58 17.18 -32.26
C SER A 772 -14.35 15.72 -31.86
N PHE A 773 -15.24 14.85 -32.34
CA PHE A 773 -15.17 13.41 -32.13
C PHE A 773 -15.73 12.67 -33.35
N LEU A 774 -15.40 11.40 -33.50
CA LEU A 774 -15.69 10.62 -34.70
C LEU A 774 -16.39 9.30 -34.33
N PHE A 775 -17.53 9.04 -34.98
CA PHE A 775 -18.13 7.71 -35.03
C PHE A 775 -17.60 6.96 -36.25
N THR A 776 -16.89 5.85 -36.02
CA THR A 776 -16.28 5.04 -37.08
C THR A 776 -16.10 3.58 -36.66
N GLY A 777 -15.85 2.70 -37.62
CA GLY A 777 -15.61 1.28 -37.38
C GLY A 777 -16.89 0.47 -37.13
N PRO A 778 -16.76 -0.74 -36.60
CA PRO A 778 -17.88 -1.65 -36.37
C PRO A 778 -18.84 -1.13 -35.28
N PRO A 779 -20.13 -1.47 -35.34
CA PRO A 779 -21.14 -0.98 -34.40
C PRO A 779 -20.88 -1.49 -32.98
N ALA A 780 -21.21 -0.66 -31.99
CA ALA A 780 -21.09 -1.02 -30.57
C ALA A 780 -21.99 -2.21 -30.22
N PRO A 781 -21.60 -3.07 -29.27
CA PRO A 781 -22.47 -4.14 -28.79
C PRO A 781 -23.70 -3.55 -28.10
N THR A 782 -24.82 -4.26 -28.15
CA THR A 782 -26.03 -3.84 -27.45
C THR A 782 -25.82 -3.94 -25.94
N LEU A 783 -25.85 -2.80 -25.26
CA LEU A 783 -25.87 -2.73 -23.79
C LEU A 783 -27.30 -2.93 -23.29
N ASN A 784 -27.82 -4.15 -23.34
CA ASN A 784 -29.16 -4.47 -22.85
C ASN A 784 -29.10 -4.93 -21.38
N PHE A 785 -28.68 -4.04 -20.49
CA PHE A 785 -28.74 -4.27 -19.05
C PHE A 785 -30.18 -4.08 -18.50
N ASP A 786 -31.10 -3.56 -19.32
CA ASP A 786 -32.48 -3.19 -18.98
C ASP A 786 -33.51 -4.35 -18.95
N ARG A 787 -33.09 -5.63 -18.99
CA ARG A 787 -33.99 -6.77 -18.63
C ARG A 787 -33.92 -7.20 -17.17
N PHE A 788 -33.19 -6.47 -16.32
CA PHE A 788 -32.98 -6.83 -14.93
C PHE A 788 -33.18 -5.62 -14.01
N ALA A 789 -34.42 -5.12 -13.97
CA ALA A 789 -34.92 -3.96 -13.21
C ALA A 789 -34.82 -4.07 -11.67
N GLY A 790 -34.01 -4.99 -11.14
CA GLY A 790 -33.88 -5.24 -9.71
C GLY A 790 -32.61 -4.70 -9.08
N ASP A 791 -31.69 -4.11 -9.86
CA ASP A 791 -30.27 -4.03 -9.47
C ASP A 791 -29.61 -2.65 -9.22
N ALA A 792 -30.38 -1.60 -9.30
CA ALA A 792 -29.98 -0.21 -9.22
C ALA A 792 -29.75 0.40 -7.81
N LYS A 793 -28.95 -0.15 -6.87
CA LYS A 793 -28.39 0.65 -5.73
C LYS A 793 -26.96 0.36 -5.18
N SER A 794 -26.18 -0.58 -5.71
CA SER A 794 -24.81 -0.79 -5.22
C SER A 794 -23.86 0.37 -5.56
N SER A 795 -23.17 0.89 -4.55
CA SER A 795 -21.92 1.64 -4.71
C SER A 795 -20.90 1.05 -3.73
N SER A 796 -19.66 0.85 -4.17
CA SER A 796 -18.54 0.55 -3.28
C SER A 796 -18.17 1.83 -2.55
N ALA A 797 -18.38 1.86 -1.25
CA ALA A 797 -18.18 3.04 -0.42
C ALA A 797 -16.72 3.22 0.06
N GLU A 798 -15.77 2.96 -0.84
CA GLU A 798 -14.36 3.33 -0.64
C GLU A 798 -14.01 4.76 -1.08
N ASP A 799 -14.97 5.56 -1.55
CA ASP A 799 -14.70 6.95 -1.95
C ASP A 799 -15.25 8.02 -0.97
N LYS A 800 -15.58 7.63 0.26
CA LYS A 800 -15.93 8.56 1.35
C LYS A 800 -15.38 8.08 2.71
N GLN A 801 -14.09 8.30 2.95
CA GLN A 801 -13.39 8.59 4.23
C GLN A 801 -12.05 7.85 4.40
N THR A 802 -10.97 8.50 3.96
CA THR A 802 -9.73 8.60 4.76
C THR A 802 -9.28 10.06 4.75
N GLN A 803 -10.05 10.92 5.44
CA GLN A 803 -9.51 12.17 5.94
C GLN A 803 -8.79 11.88 7.26
N LYS A 804 -7.46 11.72 7.20
CA LYS A 804 -6.52 12.18 8.24
C LYS A 804 -5.08 12.17 7.70
N GLN A 805 -4.59 13.38 7.43
CA GLN A 805 -3.19 13.85 7.37
C GLN A 805 -2.17 13.02 6.56
N VAL A 806 -2.15 13.17 5.23
CA VAL A 806 -1.19 14.00 4.46
C VAL A 806 -1.98 14.51 3.24
N GLN A 807 -1.94 15.81 3.00
CA GLN A 807 -2.93 16.55 2.21
C GLN A 807 -2.58 16.58 0.72
N GLU A 808 -3.27 15.77 -0.09
CA GLU A 808 -3.68 16.15 -1.44
C GLU A 808 -5.03 15.49 -1.77
N THR A 809 -6.11 16.24 -1.54
CA THR A 809 -7.48 15.79 -1.73
C THR A 809 -7.76 15.66 -3.23
N THR A 810 -7.91 14.42 -3.72
CA THR A 810 -8.55 14.19 -5.01
C THR A 810 -10.06 14.20 -4.77
N PHE A 811 -10.73 15.18 -5.37
CA PHE A 811 -12.16 15.48 -5.31
C PHE A 811 -12.76 15.87 -3.95
N ASP A 812 -12.80 17.17 -3.71
CA ASP A 812 -13.86 17.83 -2.93
C ASP A 812 -14.58 18.81 -3.88
N LEU A 813 -15.84 18.51 -4.23
CA LEU A 813 -16.76 19.45 -4.89
C LEU A 813 -17.40 20.24 -3.76
N SER A 814 -16.99 21.49 -3.57
CA SER A 814 -17.61 22.32 -2.55
C SER A 814 -19.09 22.56 -2.89
N VAL A 815 -19.93 21.83 -2.15
CA VAL A 815 -21.21 22.21 -1.53
C VAL A 815 -22.43 22.38 -2.45
N GLU A 816 -23.25 21.31 -2.40
CA GLU A 816 -24.71 21.22 -2.53
C GLU A 816 -25.45 21.72 -3.79
N ASP A 817 -26.04 20.73 -4.46
CA ASP A 817 -27.31 20.69 -5.20
C ASP A 817 -27.66 21.80 -6.20
N GLY A 818 -27.71 21.39 -7.45
CA GLY A 818 -28.32 22.13 -8.54
C GLY A 818 -28.22 21.36 -9.84
N SER A 819 -28.87 20.19 -9.91
CA SER A 819 -29.37 19.68 -11.19
C SER A 819 -30.11 20.82 -11.88
N ASP A 820 -30.06 20.93 -13.20
CA ASP A 820 -30.53 22.10 -13.99
C ASP A 820 -32.06 22.43 -13.88
N SER A 821 -32.74 21.96 -12.83
CA SER A 821 -34.04 22.45 -12.36
C SER A 821 -34.30 21.96 -10.92
N THR A 822 -35.25 22.59 -10.22
CA THR A 822 -35.63 22.44 -8.80
C THR A 822 -36.15 21.05 -8.36
N GLN A 823 -35.68 19.94 -8.94
CA GLN A 823 -35.97 18.59 -8.47
C GLN A 823 -34.75 17.67 -8.63
N TYR A 824 -34.33 17.07 -7.50
CA TYR A 824 -33.73 15.74 -7.36
C TYR A 824 -32.20 15.50 -7.56
N TYR A 825 -31.52 15.33 -6.40
CA TYR A 825 -30.49 14.36 -5.94
C TYR A 825 -29.30 13.87 -6.83
N ASP A 826 -28.09 14.21 -6.36
CA ASP A 826 -26.88 13.39 -6.03
C ASP A 826 -26.27 12.44 -7.11
N VAL A 827 -25.25 12.89 -7.85
CA VAL A 827 -24.65 12.18 -9.01
C VAL A 827 -23.11 12.10 -8.94
N ARG A 828 -22.59 11.04 -8.28
CA ARG A 828 -21.31 10.37 -8.66
C ARG A 828 -21.39 8.84 -8.77
N GLY A 829 -22.57 8.27 -8.56
CA GLY A 829 -22.85 6.83 -8.80
C GLY A 829 -24.16 6.58 -9.55
N ARG A 830 -24.75 7.61 -10.17
CA ARG A 830 -26.15 7.54 -10.66
C ARG A 830 -26.33 7.22 -12.14
N TRP A 831 -25.26 6.97 -12.91
CA TRP A 831 -25.36 6.65 -14.34
C TRP A 831 -25.07 5.19 -14.72
N LEU A 832 -24.79 4.32 -13.76
CA LEU A 832 -24.94 2.86 -13.91
C LEU A 832 -26.41 2.39 -13.80
N ARG A 833 -27.39 3.31 -13.92
CA ARG A 833 -28.81 3.01 -13.74
C ARG A 833 -29.62 3.68 -14.84
N GLY A 834 -30.03 2.88 -15.82
CA GLY A 834 -31.08 3.28 -16.75
C GLY A 834 -32.36 3.57 -15.95
N ASN A 835 -32.83 4.81 -15.99
CA ASN A 835 -34.22 5.11 -15.70
C ASN A 835 -34.93 5.38 -17.04
N ARG A 836 -35.95 4.59 -17.34
CA ARG A 836 -37.06 5.05 -18.18
C ARG A 836 -38.36 4.84 -17.41
N LYS A 837 -38.87 5.97 -16.90
CA LYS A 837 -40.20 6.20 -16.31
C LYS A 837 -40.56 5.45 -15.04
#